data_AF-W4GWN4-F1
#
_entry.id   AF-W4GWN4-F1
#
_cell.length_a   1.000
_cell.length_b   1.000
_cell.length_c   1.000
_cell.angle_alpha   90.00
_cell.angle_beta   90.00
_cell.angle_gamma   90.00
#
_symmetry.space_group_name_H-M   'P 1'
#
loop_
_entity.id
_entity.type
_entity.pdbx_description
1 polymer ?
#
loop_
_entity_poly.entity_id
_entity_poly.type
_entity_poly.pdbx_seq_one_letter_code
_entity_poly.pdbx_strand_id
1 'polypeptide(L)'
;MEGEPSKDTVEMRKLVHSLSPSVNIDIHDQPQPELETVSSRSDSDDDSDDDESNLIDDNEADMALSEETYPPTCLAQQLWSPFRRLVMFPATTFIIFAITNTLFVGTWSFFAWVAYLITKPGLFVVVVASGVGLGRFVALLIAYPGHLRVVTRDCERNFAKMCQRWLLLTADTTDDLINLLQSPEPWDQARVAAFVAIRDDYRSCVTNIMTILSRSLEIVDAEDTLTPDGRAVLSRARLYLQYANDLEPALLLAISREAGAAAPSFHAAPLATMLVAFKACVQDVRDAVELMGEPSTTPTRTGLARLVSELWQSRRPFEIVANLSLMRADLAARYNGRQLWVDAPDGHRIDAMFLPGHGHSNASSNNGRTVLLCNPNCGLYEFHHFQSDWIPFYTNHGINVCVFNYRGYGRCQGYPSPHANNVDGMAMVRHLQVVQGVTRLAVHGESIGGMVATYVAKHAADIELLVADRTFANLPAVAQRLVASWAGKALTCVTRWQTDNVANYLDARCHKVICCDPCDEIVSDASSLKAGIALRLELGDMKLDARGHTSCLAPPCRSLQARHDSTALVSSNPLNESSVEEFALALERIAQRAREAMSPSSRSDSDEKRIVDVWSAVASVDGHCGQSLFYASGGGLETIRTWMASLLVWGPSRAQSQADHPETAPERRRDDFVTPISLDQAHAVLCKILDDCPSFHEDADVTTLVAMVEYLQESMALRLAQTTPSHDIGRLVPLNCGHNANFSDREKQAFATHLISFNWLDADTLTK
;
A
#
# COMPACT_ATOMS: atom_id res chain seq x y z
N MET A 1 -6.04 -56.73 55.83
CA MET A 1 -5.64 -57.15 54.46
C MET A 1 -5.74 -55.91 53.60
N GLU A 2 -4.76 -55.39 52.90
CA GLU A 2 -3.31 -55.60 52.71
C GLU A 2 -2.90 -54.41 51.80
N GLY A 3 -1.74 -53.81 52.02
CA GLY A 3 -0.96 -53.11 50.98
C GLY A 3 -1.21 -51.62 50.69
N GLU A 4 -0.31 -50.76 51.17
CA GLU A 4 0.16 -49.50 50.52
C GLU A 4 1.16 -49.82 49.36
N PRO A 5 1.68 -48.89 48.50
CA PRO A 5 1.83 -47.43 48.67
C PRO A 5 1.67 -46.50 47.40
N SER A 6 1.63 -45.19 47.70
CA SER A 6 2.11 -43.97 47.00
C SER A 6 2.10 -43.77 45.46
N LYS A 7 1.58 -42.59 45.03
CA LYS A 7 2.34 -41.57 44.29
C LYS A 7 1.58 -40.24 44.19
N ASP A 8 2.26 -39.17 44.61
CA ASP A 8 1.87 -37.78 44.49
C ASP A 8 1.55 -37.37 43.04
N THR A 9 0.46 -36.61 42.86
CA THR A 9 0.38 -35.61 41.79
C THR A 9 -0.31 -34.36 42.35
N VAL A 10 0.48 -33.30 42.39
CA VAL A 10 0.18 -31.98 42.93
C VAL A 10 -0.93 -31.29 42.13
N GLU A 11 -1.92 -30.75 42.84
CA GLU A 11 -2.89 -29.79 42.32
C GLU A 11 -2.17 -28.55 41.76
N MET A 12 -2.33 -28.28 40.47
CA MET A 12 -2.21 -26.93 39.92
C MET A 12 -3.45 -26.60 39.09
N ARG A 13 -4.52 -26.20 39.79
CA ARG A 13 -5.60 -25.39 39.24
C ARG A 13 -5.80 -24.20 40.16
N LYS A 14 -5.71 -23.01 39.56
CA LYS A 14 -5.84 -21.64 40.10
C LYS A 14 -4.48 -20.97 40.34
N LEU A 15 -4.07 -20.16 39.36
CA LEU A 15 -3.45 -18.83 39.52
C LEU A 15 -3.06 -18.29 38.12
N VAL A 16 -4.06 -17.90 37.31
CA VAL A 16 -3.87 -16.94 36.21
C VAL A 16 -5.10 -16.05 36.19
N HIS A 17 -5.12 -15.07 37.08
CA HIS A 17 -5.90 -13.84 36.96
C HIS A 17 -5.38 -12.88 38.04
N SER A 18 -4.26 -12.23 37.75
CA SER A 18 -3.99 -10.91 38.30
C SER A 18 -4.07 -9.94 37.13
N LEU A 19 -5.17 -9.18 37.09
CA LEU A 19 -5.34 -8.02 36.24
C LEU A 19 -4.18 -7.06 36.49
N SER A 20 -3.28 -6.92 35.51
CA SER A 20 -2.41 -5.74 35.46
C SER A 20 -3.30 -4.52 35.15
N PRO A 21 -3.12 -3.38 35.86
CA PRO A 21 -3.80 -2.15 35.48
C PRO A 21 -3.40 -1.81 34.05
N SER A 22 -4.39 -1.50 33.21
CA SER A 22 -4.21 -1.00 31.85
C SER A 22 -3.34 0.25 31.88
N VAL A 23 -2.04 0.09 31.58
CA VAL A 23 -1.16 1.21 31.28
C VAL A 23 -1.63 1.74 29.92
N ASN A 24 -2.22 2.94 29.91
CA ASN A 24 -2.38 3.70 28.68
C ASN A 24 -0.98 4.00 28.17
N ILE A 25 -0.58 3.30 27.12
CA ILE A 25 0.63 3.62 26.37
C ILE A 25 0.25 4.81 25.50
N ASP A 26 0.82 5.99 25.79
CA ASP A 26 0.72 7.14 24.88
C ASP A 26 1.52 6.79 23.63
N ILE A 27 0.81 6.47 22.55
CA ILE A 27 1.40 6.12 21.26
C ILE A 27 1.79 7.43 20.56
N HIS A 28 2.90 8.03 20.98
CA HIS A 28 3.59 9.04 20.17
C HIS A 28 4.52 8.37 19.16
N ASP A 29 4.61 8.98 17.98
CA ASP A 29 5.32 8.51 16.78
C ASP A 29 6.57 7.70 17.12
N GLN A 30 6.53 6.40 16.77
CA GLN A 30 7.78 5.66 16.72
C GLN A 30 8.72 6.35 15.73
N PRO A 31 10.02 6.44 16.03
CA PRO A 31 11.00 6.81 15.03
C PRO A 31 10.92 5.81 13.89
N GLN A 32 10.24 6.22 12.81
CA GLN A 32 10.08 5.45 11.60
C GLN A 32 11.36 5.62 10.79
N PRO A 33 12.15 4.55 10.57
CA PRO A 33 13.17 4.63 9.55
C PRO A 33 12.52 4.88 8.19
N GLU A 34 13.11 5.73 7.35
CA GLU A 34 12.69 5.89 5.95
C GLU A 34 12.59 4.49 5.33
N LEU A 35 11.35 4.11 4.99
CA LEU A 35 11.08 2.87 4.27
C LEU A 35 11.59 3.06 2.85
N GLU A 36 12.57 2.25 2.46
CA GLU A 36 12.77 1.94 1.04
C GLU A 36 11.50 1.21 0.59
N THR A 37 10.51 1.97 0.13
CA THR A 37 9.36 1.41 -0.57
C THR A 37 9.90 0.56 -1.71
N VAL A 38 9.22 -0.55 -2.00
CA VAL A 38 9.53 -1.41 -3.15
C VAL A 38 9.20 -0.61 -4.41
N SER A 39 10.02 0.38 -4.72
CA SER A 39 10.09 0.96 -6.04
C SER A 39 10.60 -0.16 -6.92
N SER A 40 9.82 -0.54 -7.91
CA SER A 40 10.37 -1.03 -9.17
C SER A 40 11.19 0.11 -9.79
N ARG A 41 12.33 0.45 -9.17
CA ARG A 41 13.36 1.21 -9.83
C ARG A 41 13.96 0.23 -10.84
N SER A 42 13.60 0.45 -12.10
CA SER A 42 14.54 0.19 -13.17
C SER A 42 15.79 1.01 -12.83
N ASP A 43 16.81 0.36 -12.32
CA ASP A 43 18.13 0.97 -12.15
C ASP A 43 18.62 1.39 -13.54
N SER A 44 18.41 2.66 -13.85
CA SER A 44 19.09 3.40 -14.90
C SER A 44 19.56 4.70 -14.27
N ASP A 45 20.48 4.58 -13.32
CA ASP A 45 21.35 5.68 -12.94
C ASP A 45 22.68 5.48 -13.66
N ASP A 46 22.90 6.42 -14.56
CA ASP A 46 24.05 6.67 -15.40
C ASP A 46 25.13 7.31 -14.53
N ASP A 47 25.91 6.48 -13.82
CA ASP A 47 27.19 6.91 -13.26
C ASP A 47 28.30 6.46 -14.21
N SER A 48 28.80 7.46 -14.92
CA SER A 48 30.02 7.40 -15.73
C SER A 48 31.24 7.17 -14.83
N ASP A 49 31.65 5.93 -14.69
CA ASP A 49 33.02 5.57 -14.34
C ASP A 49 33.65 4.79 -15.51
N ASP A 50 34.43 5.53 -16.30
CA ASP A 50 35.42 5.00 -17.22
C ASP A 50 36.45 4.18 -16.43
N ASP A 51 36.37 2.85 -16.48
CA ASP A 51 37.50 1.92 -16.55
C ASP A 51 37.03 0.49 -16.22
N GLU A 52 36.53 -0.25 -17.21
CA GLU A 52 36.70 -1.72 -17.23
C GLU A 52 36.35 -2.32 -18.61
N SER A 53 37.26 -2.11 -19.57
CA SER A 53 37.37 -3.00 -20.72
C SER A 53 38.72 -3.73 -20.62
N ASN A 54 38.72 -4.92 -20.02
CA ASN A 54 39.57 -6.10 -20.32
C ASN A 54 39.75 -7.00 -19.11
N LEU A 55 38.71 -7.71 -18.67
CA LEU A 55 38.87 -8.91 -17.82
C LEU A 55 37.82 -9.96 -18.22
N ILE A 56 38.03 -10.56 -19.39
CA ILE A 56 37.52 -11.89 -19.73
C ILE A 56 38.74 -12.81 -19.76
N ASP A 57 38.61 -13.95 -19.09
CA ASP A 57 39.59 -15.02 -18.88
C ASP A 57 40.74 -14.70 -17.92
N ASP A 58 40.61 -15.17 -16.67
CA ASP A 58 41.74 -15.72 -15.87
C ASP A 58 41.25 -16.37 -14.55
N ASN A 59 40.21 -17.20 -14.60
CA ASN A 59 39.77 -17.98 -13.42
C ASN A 59 39.63 -19.50 -13.68
N GLU A 60 40.44 -20.02 -14.60
CA GLU A 60 40.71 -21.46 -14.74
C GLU A 60 42.13 -21.85 -14.26
N ALA A 61 42.75 -21.02 -13.40
CA ALA A 61 44.16 -21.13 -13.02
C ALA A 61 44.46 -21.48 -11.54
N ASP A 62 43.45 -21.77 -10.69
CA ASP A 62 43.67 -22.04 -9.25
C ASP A 62 43.34 -23.47 -8.79
N MET A 63 43.39 -24.43 -9.71
CA MET A 63 43.41 -25.87 -9.39
C MET A 63 44.57 -26.60 -10.08
N ALA A 64 45.70 -25.91 -10.27
CA ALA A 64 46.97 -26.52 -10.68
C ALA A 64 47.76 -26.95 -9.44
N LEU A 65 47.24 -27.95 -8.71
CA LEU A 65 48.13 -28.83 -7.95
C LEU A 65 49.06 -29.51 -8.96
N SER A 66 50.35 -29.25 -8.83
CA SER A 66 51.48 -29.88 -9.52
C SER A 66 51.18 -31.26 -10.13
N GLU A 67 50.77 -31.30 -11.39
CA GLU A 67 50.94 -32.50 -12.22
C GLU A 67 52.28 -32.38 -12.93
N GLU A 68 53.27 -33.15 -12.46
CA GLU A 68 54.49 -33.40 -13.21
C GLU A 68 54.13 -33.83 -14.64
N THR A 69 54.50 -33.04 -15.64
CA THR A 69 54.24 -33.34 -17.05
C THR A 69 55.15 -34.47 -17.51
N TYR A 70 54.77 -35.72 -17.22
CA TYR A 70 55.37 -36.88 -17.85
C TYR A 70 55.07 -36.85 -19.36
N PRO A 71 56.05 -37.18 -20.23
CA PRO A 71 55.79 -37.26 -21.67
C PRO A 71 54.64 -38.24 -21.92
N PRO A 72 53.69 -37.92 -22.83
CA PRO A 72 52.51 -38.74 -23.05
C PRO A 72 52.94 -40.15 -23.43
N THR A 73 52.56 -41.12 -22.60
CA THR A 73 53.02 -42.52 -22.72
C THR A 73 52.29 -43.28 -23.83
N CYS A 74 51.18 -42.75 -24.32
CA CYS A 74 50.42 -43.32 -25.43
C CYS A 74 49.73 -42.25 -26.29
N LEU A 75 49.42 -42.63 -27.54
CA LEU A 75 48.79 -41.76 -28.54
C LEU A 75 47.47 -41.12 -28.04
N ALA A 76 46.75 -41.81 -27.15
CA ALA A 76 45.48 -41.34 -26.61
C ALA A 76 45.60 -40.06 -25.76
N GLN A 77 46.73 -39.87 -25.06
CA GLN A 77 46.98 -38.68 -24.24
C GLN A 77 47.30 -37.42 -25.06
N GLN A 78 47.64 -37.57 -26.35
CA GLN A 78 47.91 -36.47 -27.27
C GLN A 78 46.65 -35.88 -27.89
N LEU A 79 45.49 -36.54 -27.73
CA LEU A 79 44.21 -36.06 -28.26
C LEU A 79 43.74 -34.79 -27.53
N TRP A 80 42.97 -33.95 -28.22
CA TRP A 80 42.29 -32.80 -27.60
C TRP A 80 41.34 -33.27 -26.48
N SER A 81 41.16 -32.43 -25.44
CA SER A 81 40.59 -32.84 -24.15
C SER A 81 39.26 -33.64 -24.22
N PRO A 82 38.31 -33.34 -25.12
CA PRO A 82 37.06 -34.09 -25.20
C PRO A 82 37.29 -35.52 -25.71
N PHE A 83 38.11 -35.67 -26.75
CA PHE A 83 38.47 -36.98 -27.32
C PHE A 83 39.41 -37.76 -26.41
N ARG A 84 40.28 -37.08 -25.69
CA ARG A 84 41.16 -37.68 -24.66
C ARG A 84 40.35 -38.33 -23.55
N ARG A 85 39.36 -37.63 -22.97
CA ARG A 85 38.47 -38.21 -21.95
C ARG A 85 37.68 -39.41 -22.50
N LEU A 86 37.24 -39.31 -23.74
CA LEU A 86 36.50 -40.36 -24.46
C LEU A 86 37.31 -41.67 -24.58
N VAL A 87 38.59 -41.55 -24.96
CA VAL A 87 39.49 -42.70 -25.18
C VAL A 87 40.11 -43.22 -23.88
N MET A 88 40.43 -42.33 -22.93
CA MET A 88 41.05 -42.71 -21.65
C MET A 88 40.06 -43.29 -20.65
N PHE A 89 38.78 -42.89 -20.71
CA PHE A 89 37.71 -43.39 -19.84
C PHE A 89 36.54 -43.95 -20.67
N PRO A 90 36.76 -45.03 -21.44
CA PRO A 90 35.76 -45.55 -22.36
C PRO A 90 34.52 -46.07 -21.62
N ALA A 91 34.70 -46.67 -20.44
CA ALA A 91 33.60 -47.15 -19.61
C ALA A 91 32.72 -46.00 -19.07
N THR A 92 33.34 -44.97 -18.48
CA THR A 92 32.61 -43.80 -17.94
C THR A 92 31.90 -43.03 -19.04
N THR A 93 32.57 -42.83 -20.17
CA THR A 93 31.98 -42.18 -21.35
C THR A 93 30.80 -43.00 -21.88
N PHE A 94 30.94 -44.31 -21.99
CA PHE A 94 29.86 -45.19 -22.43
C PHE A 94 28.67 -45.13 -21.46
N ILE A 95 28.91 -45.10 -20.14
CA ILE A 95 27.86 -44.98 -19.13
C ILE A 95 27.12 -43.63 -19.26
N ILE A 96 27.84 -42.51 -19.36
CA ILE A 96 27.23 -41.18 -19.52
C ILE A 96 26.44 -41.09 -20.83
N PHE A 97 27.00 -41.62 -21.93
CA PHE A 97 26.30 -41.70 -23.21
C PHE A 97 25.05 -42.58 -23.11
N ALA A 98 25.16 -43.77 -22.50
CA ALA A 98 24.04 -44.68 -22.32
C ALA A 98 22.94 -44.04 -21.46
N ILE A 99 23.27 -43.36 -20.36
CA ILE A 99 22.30 -42.65 -19.52
C ILE A 99 21.65 -41.51 -20.30
N THR A 100 22.45 -40.63 -20.91
CA THR A 100 21.95 -39.47 -21.66
C THR A 100 21.07 -39.91 -22.82
N ASN A 101 21.50 -40.92 -23.57
CA ASN A 101 20.77 -41.43 -24.72
C ASN A 101 19.50 -42.18 -24.28
N THR A 102 19.55 -42.95 -23.18
CA THR A 102 18.36 -43.60 -22.62
C THR A 102 17.34 -42.56 -22.14
N LEU A 103 17.79 -41.49 -21.49
CA LEU A 103 16.93 -40.37 -21.09
C LEU A 103 16.33 -39.67 -22.32
N PHE A 104 17.15 -39.37 -23.33
CA PHE A 104 16.71 -38.71 -24.56
C PHE A 104 15.69 -39.56 -25.31
N VAL A 105 16.01 -40.83 -25.59
CA VAL A 105 15.12 -41.77 -26.29
C VAL A 105 13.86 -42.06 -25.47
N GLY A 106 13.98 -42.26 -24.16
CA GLY A 106 12.85 -42.50 -23.27
C GLY A 106 11.88 -41.32 -23.24
N THR A 107 12.43 -40.11 -23.08
CA THR A 107 11.64 -38.87 -23.08
C THR A 107 10.98 -38.62 -24.43
N TRP A 108 11.72 -38.77 -25.53
CA TRP A 108 11.17 -38.58 -26.88
C TRP A 108 10.12 -39.64 -27.24
N SER A 109 10.35 -40.90 -26.86
CA SER A 109 9.38 -41.98 -27.08
C SER A 109 8.11 -41.75 -26.29
N PHE A 110 8.22 -41.25 -25.06
CA PHE A 110 7.07 -40.83 -24.25
C PHE A 110 6.30 -39.69 -24.92
N PHE A 111 6.97 -38.62 -25.37
CA PHE A 111 6.30 -37.52 -26.07
C PHE A 111 5.70 -37.94 -27.41
N ALA A 112 6.36 -38.82 -28.16
CA ALA A 112 5.83 -39.38 -29.40
C ALA A 112 4.59 -40.25 -29.15
N TRP A 113 4.59 -41.05 -28.08
CA TRP A 113 3.44 -41.83 -27.65
C TRP A 113 2.28 -40.92 -27.20
N VAL A 114 2.56 -39.89 -26.39
CA VAL A 114 1.57 -38.88 -26.01
C VAL A 114 1.02 -38.15 -27.25
N ALA A 115 1.88 -37.77 -28.21
CA ALA A 115 1.47 -37.12 -29.45
C ALA A 115 0.59 -38.04 -30.32
N TYR A 116 0.84 -39.36 -30.32
CA TYR A 116 -0.01 -40.33 -31.01
C TYR A 116 -1.39 -40.46 -30.37
N LEU A 117 -1.50 -40.27 -29.05
CA LEU A 117 -2.77 -40.29 -28.31
C LEU A 117 -3.56 -38.98 -28.41
N ILE A 118 -2.92 -37.85 -28.72
CA ILE A 118 -3.57 -36.54 -28.81
C ILE A 118 -4.12 -36.32 -30.23
N THR A 119 -5.44 -36.27 -30.37
CA THR A 119 -6.08 -35.82 -31.61
C THR A 119 -5.77 -34.34 -31.87
N LYS A 120 -5.67 -33.89 -33.14
CA LYS A 120 -5.45 -32.46 -33.47
C LYS A 120 -6.43 -31.50 -32.76
N PRO A 121 -7.74 -31.82 -32.66
CA PRO A 121 -8.66 -31.01 -31.85
C PRO A 121 -8.35 -31.04 -30.35
N GLY A 122 -7.94 -32.20 -29.81
CA GLY A 122 -7.51 -32.32 -28.41
C GLY A 122 -6.27 -31.48 -28.09
N LEU A 123 -5.27 -31.48 -28.99
CA LEU A 123 -4.07 -30.64 -28.83
C LEU A 123 -4.44 -29.16 -28.81
N PHE A 124 -5.31 -28.72 -29.72
CA PHE A 124 -5.77 -27.34 -29.77
C PHE A 124 -6.46 -26.92 -28.46
N VAL A 125 -7.36 -27.76 -27.95
CA VAL A 125 -8.04 -27.51 -26.66
C VAL A 125 -7.02 -27.42 -25.51
N VAL A 126 -6.03 -28.32 -25.46
CA VAL A 126 -4.99 -28.29 -24.41
C VAL A 126 -4.15 -27.02 -24.50
N VAL A 127 -3.75 -26.60 -25.71
CA VAL A 127 -2.97 -25.36 -25.91
C VAL A 127 -3.76 -24.13 -25.49
N VAL A 128 -5.04 -24.03 -25.90
CA VAL A 128 -5.91 -22.92 -25.50
C VAL A 128 -6.16 -22.93 -23.99
N ALA A 129 -6.46 -24.09 -23.40
CA ALA A 129 -6.66 -24.22 -21.96
C ALA A 129 -5.39 -23.87 -21.18
N SER A 130 -4.22 -24.28 -21.67
CA SER A 130 -2.92 -23.93 -21.07
C SER A 130 -2.64 -22.43 -21.18
N GLY A 131 -2.94 -21.81 -22.32
CA GLY A 131 -2.81 -20.37 -22.52
C GLY A 131 -3.73 -19.56 -21.59
N VAL A 132 -5.00 -19.97 -21.46
CA VAL A 132 -5.94 -19.36 -20.51
C VAL A 132 -5.49 -19.59 -19.06
N GLY A 133 -5.03 -20.80 -18.73
CA GLY A 133 -4.49 -21.14 -17.42
C GLY A 133 -3.29 -20.27 -17.05
N LEU A 134 -2.33 -20.13 -17.97
CA LEU A 134 -1.17 -19.25 -17.80
C LEU A 134 -1.59 -17.78 -17.66
N GLY A 135 -2.50 -17.31 -18.52
CA GLY A 135 -3.01 -15.94 -18.44
C GLY A 135 -3.71 -15.64 -17.11
N ARG A 136 -4.50 -16.58 -16.59
CA ARG A 136 -5.11 -16.48 -15.25
C ARG A 136 -4.07 -16.48 -14.14
N PHE A 137 -3.06 -17.34 -14.25
CA PHE A 137 -1.97 -17.39 -13.28
C PHE A 137 -1.20 -16.07 -13.26
N VAL A 138 -0.81 -15.53 -14.41
CA VAL A 138 -0.13 -14.23 -14.51
C VAL A 138 -1.00 -13.10 -13.94
N ALA A 139 -2.29 -13.07 -14.28
CA ALA A 139 -3.22 -12.08 -13.72
C ALA A 139 -3.33 -12.16 -12.19
N LEU A 140 -3.33 -13.38 -11.64
CA LEU A 140 -3.31 -13.61 -10.20
C LEU A 140 -2.00 -13.10 -9.55
N LEU A 141 -0.85 -13.37 -10.18
CA LEU A 141 0.45 -12.92 -9.69
C LEU A 141 0.58 -11.40 -9.62
N ILE A 142 0.03 -10.69 -10.62
CA ILE A 142 0.11 -9.23 -10.72
C ILE A 142 -0.92 -8.56 -9.81
N ALA A 143 -2.16 -9.06 -9.79
CA ALA A 143 -3.23 -8.44 -9.01
C ALA A 143 -3.14 -8.75 -7.51
N TYR A 144 -2.60 -9.93 -7.14
CA TYR A 144 -2.52 -10.35 -5.74
C TYR A 144 -1.13 -10.88 -5.33
N PRO A 145 -0.01 -10.21 -5.61
CA PRO A 145 1.34 -10.65 -5.25
C PRO A 145 1.52 -11.11 -3.79
N GLY A 146 0.75 -10.58 -2.82
CA GLY A 146 0.86 -10.98 -1.41
C GLY A 146 0.53 -12.44 -1.09
N HIS A 147 -0.10 -13.19 -2.01
CA HIS A 147 -0.24 -14.65 -1.86
C HIS A 147 1.07 -15.43 -2.11
N LEU A 148 2.09 -14.75 -2.67
CA LEU A 148 3.40 -15.33 -2.93
C LEU A 148 4.26 -15.27 -1.68
N ARG A 149 4.83 -16.42 -1.31
CA ARG A 149 5.79 -16.53 -0.20
C ARG A 149 7.03 -15.65 -0.37
N VAL A 150 7.42 -15.33 -1.61
CA VAL A 150 8.55 -14.41 -1.88
C VAL A 150 8.22 -13.01 -1.34
N VAL A 151 7.01 -12.52 -1.58
CA VAL A 151 6.55 -11.22 -1.07
C VAL A 151 6.47 -11.23 0.45
N THR A 152 5.95 -12.31 1.05
CA THR A 152 5.95 -12.48 2.51
C THR A 152 7.37 -12.40 3.09
N ARG A 153 8.35 -13.07 2.48
CA ARG A 153 9.75 -13.04 2.93
C ARG A 153 10.39 -11.66 2.78
N ASP A 154 10.05 -10.92 1.74
CA ASP A 154 10.51 -9.55 1.57
C ASP A 154 9.94 -8.62 2.66
N CYS A 155 8.66 -8.78 3.03
CA CYS A 155 8.08 -8.11 4.20
C CYS A 155 8.82 -8.47 5.49
N GLU A 156 9.08 -9.77 5.73
CA GLU A 156 9.81 -10.26 6.91
C GLU A 156 11.23 -9.68 7.00
N ARG A 157 11.96 -9.59 5.88
CA ARG A 157 13.29 -8.95 5.83
C ARG A 157 13.23 -7.46 6.13
N ASN A 158 12.26 -6.75 5.59
CA ASN A 158 12.10 -5.32 5.85
C ASN A 158 11.77 -5.05 7.32
N PHE A 159 10.89 -5.88 7.90
CA PHE A 159 10.58 -5.83 9.33
C PHE A 159 11.80 -6.18 10.20
N ALA A 160 12.61 -7.17 9.80
CA ALA A 160 13.86 -7.50 10.48
C ALA A 160 14.81 -6.30 10.52
N LYS A 161 15.06 -5.65 9.38
CA LYS A 161 15.89 -4.43 9.30
C LYS A 161 15.37 -3.32 10.21
N MET A 162 14.05 -3.13 10.26
CA MET A 162 13.43 -2.14 11.12
C MET A 162 13.61 -2.47 12.61
N CYS A 163 13.38 -3.72 13.02
CA CYS A 163 13.65 -4.18 14.38
C CYS A 163 15.12 -4.01 14.78
N GLN A 164 16.04 -4.33 13.88
CA GLN A 164 17.48 -4.14 14.08
C GLN A 164 17.83 -2.66 14.34
N ARG A 165 17.29 -1.74 13.52
CA ARG A 165 17.48 -0.30 13.71
C ARG A 165 16.91 0.18 15.04
N TRP A 166 15.73 -0.30 15.44
CA TRP A 166 15.13 0.06 16.73
C TRP A 166 15.92 -0.45 17.95
N LEU A 167 16.45 -1.67 17.88
CA LEU A 167 17.31 -2.21 18.94
C LEU A 167 18.62 -1.42 19.06
N LEU A 168 19.23 -1.05 17.93
CA LEU A 168 20.43 -0.21 17.91
C LEU A 168 20.15 1.19 18.46
N LEU A 169 19.07 1.84 18.01
CA LEU A 169 18.64 3.14 18.53
C LEU A 169 18.40 3.10 20.05
N THR A 170 17.74 2.04 20.53
CA THR A 170 17.52 1.84 21.96
C THR A 170 18.86 1.69 22.70
N ALA A 171 19.78 0.91 22.16
CA ALA A 171 21.09 0.71 22.77
C ALA A 171 21.93 2.00 22.78
N ASP A 172 21.91 2.79 21.71
CA ASP A 172 22.62 4.07 21.59
C ASP A 172 22.08 5.11 22.57
N THR A 173 20.75 5.34 22.55
CA THR A 173 20.10 6.30 23.48
C THR A 173 20.28 5.91 24.95
N THR A 174 20.30 4.61 25.26
CA THR A 174 20.58 4.13 26.62
C THR A 174 22.04 4.36 27.02
N ASP A 175 23.00 4.11 26.12
CA ASP A 175 24.42 4.35 26.42
C ASP A 175 24.70 5.84 26.60
N ASP A 176 24.10 6.70 25.78
CA ASP A 176 24.18 8.16 25.93
C ASP A 176 23.66 8.62 27.29
N LEU A 177 22.51 8.09 27.73
CA LEU A 177 21.97 8.36 29.05
C LEU A 177 22.93 7.89 30.16
N ILE A 178 23.43 6.66 30.09
CA ILE A 178 24.37 6.11 31.09
C ILE A 178 25.65 6.95 31.14
N ASN A 179 26.23 7.27 30.00
CA ASN A 179 27.45 8.08 29.89
C ASN A 179 27.23 9.49 30.46
N LEU A 180 26.07 10.10 30.21
CA LEU A 180 25.71 11.40 30.78
C LEU A 180 25.59 11.34 32.30
N LEU A 181 24.97 10.30 32.85
CA LEU A 181 24.81 10.08 34.29
C LEU A 181 26.16 9.79 34.99
N GLN A 182 27.06 9.08 34.32
CA GLN A 182 28.40 8.74 34.82
C GLN A 182 29.46 9.82 34.53
N SER A 183 29.15 10.88 33.80
CA SER A 183 30.12 11.94 33.55
C SER A 183 30.47 12.72 34.84
N PRO A 184 31.76 12.96 35.14
CA PRO A 184 32.23 13.67 36.34
C PRO A 184 32.03 15.19 36.27
N GLU A 185 31.55 15.72 35.15
CA GLU A 185 31.34 17.17 34.96
C GLU A 185 30.32 17.74 35.98
N PRO A 186 30.28 19.06 36.19
CA PRO A 186 29.22 19.69 36.97
C PRO A 186 27.87 19.66 36.23
N TRP A 187 26.77 19.77 36.98
CA TRP A 187 25.41 19.91 36.43
C TRP A 187 25.11 21.39 36.19
N ASP A 188 25.41 21.88 34.99
CA ASP A 188 25.03 23.22 34.53
C ASP A 188 23.70 23.20 33.77
N GLN A 189 23.20 24.38 33.39
CA GLN A 189 21.92 24.51 32.70
C GLN A 189 21.89 23.79 31.34
N ALA A 190 22.99 23.80 30.60
CA ALA A 190 23.09 23.14 29.30
C ALA A 190 23.01 21.62 29.44
N ARG A 191 23.70 21.07 30.44
CA ARG A 191 23.68 19.64 30.73
C ARG A 191 22.34 19.15 31.28
N VAL A 192 21.65 19.97 32.07
CA VAL A 192 20.28 19.65 32.50
C VAL A 192 19.33 19.58 31.30
N ALA A 193 19.44 20.53 30.35
CA ALA A 193 18.65 20.49 29.13
C ALA A 193 18.96 19.22 28.29
N ALA A 194 20.25 18.87 28.14
CA ALA A 194 20.67 17.65 27.47
C ALA A 194 20.14 16.38 28.17
N PHE A 195 20.15 16.34 29.50
CA PHE A 195 19.59 15.24 30.28
C PHE A 195 18.09 15.06 30.03
N VAL A 196 17.31 16.15 30.00
CA VAL A 196 15.88 16.07 29.73
C VAL A 196 15.62 15.49 28.33
N ALA A 197 16.32 16.00 27.31
CA ALA A 197 16.18 15.52 25.94
C ALA A 197 16.54 14.03 25.80
N ILE A 198 17.74 13.63 26.23
CA ILE A 198 18.22 12.24 26.13
C ILE A 198 17.33 11.29 26.94
N ARG A 199 16.85 11.72 28.12
CA ARG A 199 15.91 10.92 28.92
C ARG A 199 14.60 10.71 28.19
N ASP A 200 14.06 11.73 27.53
CA ASP A 200 12.80 11.62 26.79
C ASP A 200 12.93 10.67 25.59
N ASP A 201 14.05 10.74 24.87
CA ASP A 201 14.39 9.80 23.80
C ASP A 201 14.53 8.36 24.32
N TYR A 202 15.29 8.18 25.42
CA TYR A 202 15.43 6.90 26.11
C TYR A 202 14.07 6.33 26.55
N ARG A 203 13.24 7.16 27.18
CA ARG A 203 11.92 6.74 27.68
C ARG A 203 10.98 6.35 26.54
N SER A 204 11.05 7.07 25.41
CA SER A 204 10.35 6.71 24.18
C SER A 204 10.80 5.33 23.69
N CYS A 205 12.12 5.05 23.65
CA CYS A 205 12.64 3.74 23.26
C CYS A 205 12.18 2.61 24.20
N VAL A 206 12.26 2.82 25.52
CA VAL A 206 11.79 1.83 26.51
C VAL A 206 10.30 1.50 26.30
N THR A 207 9.47 2.53 26.15
CA THR A 207 8.01 2.38 26.08
C THR A 207 7.54 1.86 24.73
N ASN A 208 8.03 2.45 23.64
CA ASN A 208 7.50 2.20 22.30
C ASN A 208 8.23 1.08 21.56
N ILE A 209 9.47 0.75 21.93
CA ILE A 209 10.27 -0.32 21.30
C ILE A 209 10.36 -1.52 22.22
N MET A 210 11.04 -1.39 23.37
CA MET A 210 11.41 -2.57 24.17
C MET A 210 10.22 -3.22 24.86
N THR A 211 9.31 -2.42 25.41
CA THR A 211 8.09 -2.93 26.05
C THR A 211 7.21 -3.65 25.05
N ILE A 212 7.02 -3.06 23.85
CA ILE A 212 6.25 -3.69 22.78
C ILE A 212 6.93 -4.96 22.30
N LEU A 213 8.22 -4.92 21.95
CA LEU A 213 8.96 -6.09 21.47
C LEU A 213 8.91 -7.25 22.48
N SER A 214 9.15 -6.97 23.77
CA SER A 214 9.07 -8.00 24.81
C SER A 214 7.67 -8.61 24.86
N ARG A 215 6.62 -7.80 24.87
CA ARG A 215 5.23 -8.29 24.89
C ARG A 215 4.87 -9.09 23.63
N SER A 216 5.33 -8.65 22.46
CA SER A 216 5.12 -9.36 21.20
C SER A 216 5.79 -10.73 21.22
N LEU A 217 7.04 -10.81 21.69
CA LEU A 217 7.76 -12.07 21.83
C LEU A 217 7.07 -13.00 22.83
N GLU A 218 6.50 -12.48 23.92
CA GLU A 218 5.72 -13.27 24.88
C GLU A 218 4.44 -13.85 24.28
N ILE A 219 3.74 -13.07 23.44
CA ILE A 219 2.56 -13.55 22.71
C ILE A 219 2.95 -14.70 21.77
N VAL A 220 4.06 -14.58 21.04
CA VAL A 220 4.55 -15.64 20.14
C VAL A 220 5.04 -16.87 20.90
N ASP A 221 5.70 -16.69 22.05
CA ASP A 221 6.15 -17.78 22.93
C ASP A 221 4.95 -18.57 23.47
N ALA A 222 3.86 -17.89 23.83
CA ALA A 222 2.62 -18.52 24.28
C ALA A 222 1.91 -19.36 23.20
N GLU A 223 2.18 -19.09 21.92
CA GLU A 223 1.71 -19.91 20.80
C GLU A 223 2.63 -21.11 20.50
N ASP A 224 3.71 -21.32 21.28
CA ASP A 224 4.73 -22.36 21.10
C ASP A 224 5.43 -22.30 19.71
N THR A 225 5.50 -21.11 19.10
CA THR A 225 6.12 -20.91 17.77
C THR A 225 7.43 -20.14 17.82
N LEU A 226 7.89 -19.73 19.00
CA LEU A 226 9.09 -18.91 19.13
C LEU A 226 10.39 -19.73 18.94
N THR A 227 11.27 -19.24 18.07
CA THR A 227 12.56 -19.88 17.79
C THR A 227 13.51 -19.80 19.01
N PRO A 228 14.56 -20.63 19.08
CA PRO A 228 15.59 -20.50 20.12
C PRO A 228 16.20 -19.10 20.16
N ASP A 229 16.48 -18.52 18.99
CA ASP A 229 16.97 -17.15 18.86
C ASP A 229 15.96 -16.14 19.39
N GLY A 230 14.67 -16.33 19.10
CA GLY A 230 13.59 -15.47 19.62
C GLY A 230 13.49 -15.52 21.14
N ARG A 231 13.67 -16.70 21.75
CA ARG A 231 13.73 -16.85 23.22
C ARG A 231 14.96 -16.17 23.81
N ALA A 232 16.09 -16.20 23.11
CA ALA A 232 17.28 -15.46 23.52
C ALA A 232 17.04 -13.94 23.46
N VAL A 233 16.44 -13.41 22.38
CA VAL A 233 16.04 -12.00 22.28
C VAL A 233 15.07 -11.62 23.42
N LEU A 234 14.06 -12.45 23.69
CA LEU A 234 13.09 -12.22 24.77
C LEU A 234 13.76 -12.13 26.15
N SER A 235 14.70 -13.04 26.44
CA SER A 235 15.43 -13.00 27.73
C SER A 235 16.23 -11.69 27.91
N ARG A 236 16.87 -11.20 26.85
CA ARG A 236 17.62 -9.95 26.86
C ARG A 236 16.71 -8.74 26.98
N ALA A 237 15.57 -8.73 26.27
CA ALA A 237 14.58 -7.67 26.36
C ALA A 237 14.00 -7.55 27.77
N ARG A 238 13.68 -8.68 28.42
CA ARG A 238 13.20 -8.70 29.82
C ARG A 238 14.25 -8.15 30.79
N LEU A 239 15.50 -8.55 30.64
CA LEU A 239 16.60 -8.07 31.48
C LEU A 239 16.82 -6.55 31.31
N TYR A 240 16.79 -6.07 30.07
CA TYR A 240 16.86 -4.64 29.75
C TYR A 240 15.72 -3.87 30.43
N LEU A 241 14.48 -4.33 30.29
CA LEU A 241 13.31 -3.69 30.92
C LEU A 241 13.37 -3.72 32.44
N GLN A 242 13.94 -4.76 33.04
CA GLN A 242 14.17 -4.81 34.48
C GLN A 242 15.10 -3.67 34.92
N TYR A 243 16.25 -3.50 34.27
CA TYR A 243 17.16 -2.39 34.58
C TYR A 243 16.54 -1.02 34.32
N ALA A 244 15.75 -0.88 33.25
CA ALA A 244 15.04 0.37 32.96
C ALA A 244 14.05 0.73 34.08
N ASN A 245 13.26 -0.23 34.56
CA ASN A 245 12.33 -0.05 35.68
C ASN A 245 13.06 0.28 36.99
N ASP A 246 14.21 -0.33 37.24
CA ASP A 246 15.04 -0.06 38.44
C ASP A 246 15.68 1.34 38.40
N LEU A 247 15.95 1.88 37.20
CA LEU A 247 16.55 3.20 36.99
C LEU A 247 15.54 4.35 37.05
N GLU A 248 14.29 4.12 36.63
CA GLU A 248 13.23 5.14 36.52
C GLU A 248 13.04 6.02 37.78
N PRO A 249 12.99 5.47 39.03
CA PRO A 249 12.82 6.30 40.22
C PRO A 249 13.96 7.30 40.43
N ALA A 250 15.20 6.92 40.06
CA ALA A 250 16.35 7.80 40.17
C ALA A 250 16.33 8.92 39.11
N LEU A 251 15.84 8.62 37.90
CA LEU A 251 15.63 9.61 36.85
C LEU A 251 14.59 10.65 37.27
N LEU A 252 13.45 10.22 37.83
CA LEU A 252 12.40 11.11 38.32
C LEU A 252 12.89 12.04 39.43
N LEU A 253 13.70 11.52 40.37
CA LEU A 253 14.31 12.34 41.42
C LEU A 253 15.30 13.36 40.86
N ALA A 254 16.06 13.00 39.81
CA ALA A 254 16.99 13.92 39.16
C ALA A 254 16.28 15.11 38.48
N ILE A 255 15.05 14.91 37.98
CA ILE A 255 14.19 15.99 37.44
C ILE A 255 13.70 16.89 38.56
N SER A 256 13.24 16.28 39.67
CA SER A 256 12.68 17.00 40.82
C SER A 256 13.69 17.91 41.55
N ARG A 257 14.97 17.89 41.14
CA ARG A 257 16.02 18.79 41.63
C ARG A 257 15.73 20.26 41.34
N GLU A 258 14.85 20.58 40.38
CA GLU A 258 14.27 21.92 40.23
C GLU A 258 13.43 22.36 41.45
N ALA A 259 12.99 21.43 42.31
CA ALA A 259 12.14 21.67 43.49
C ALA A 259 12.87 21.58 44.86
N GLY A 260 14.20 21.49 44.89
CA GLY A 260 14.99 21.61 46.13
C GLY A 260 15.32 20.31 46.90
N ALA A 261 15.10 19.13 46.30
CA ALA A 261 15.52 17.85 46.88
C ALA A 261 16.99 17.48 46.54
N ALA A 262 17.66 16.72 47.43
CA ALA A 262 19.00 16.21 47.19
C ALA A 262 18.99 15.13 46.10
N ALA A 263 19.70 15.33 45.00
CA ALA A 263 19.71 14.35 43.90
C ALA A 263 20.43 13.05 44.25
N PRO A 264 20.00 11.93 43.65
CA PRO A 264 20.72 10.67 43.75
C PRO A 264 22.15 10.82 43.19
N SER A 265 23.11 10.22 43.88
CA SER A 265 24.49 10.13 43.39
C SER A 265 24.62 8.91 42.47
N PHE A 266 24.69 9.15 41.16
CA PHE A 266 24.95 8.12 40.15
C PHE A 266 26.35 7.52 40.24
N HIS A 267 27.24 8.12 41.04
CA HIS A 267 28.62 7.68 41.29
C HIS A 267 28.77 6.83 42.55
N ALA A 268 27.72 6.73 43.38
CA ALA A 268 27.73 5.94 44.60
C ALA A 268 26.93 4.65 44.44
N ALA A 269 27.31 3.61 45.19
CA ALA A 269 26.51 2.40 45.29
C ALA A 269 25.15 2.72 45.96
N PRO A 270 24.04 2.11 45.51
CA PRO A 270 23.96 0.99 44.56
C PRO A 270 23.90 1.39 43.07
N LEU A 271 23.67 2.66 42.77
CA LEU A 271 23.35 3.13 41.42
C LEU A 271 24.52 3.00 40.44
N ALA A 272 25.75 3.29 40.90
CA ALA A 272 26.96 3.12 40.09
C ALA A 272 27.15 1.66 39.63
N THR A 273 26.90 0.69 40.52
CA THR A 273 26.99 -0.74 40.19
C THR A 273 25.91 -1.16 39.20
N MET A 274 24.68 -0.67 39.39
CA MET A 274 23.57 -0.95 38.48
C MET A 274 23.84 -0.36 37.08
N LEU A 275 24.36 0.87 36.97
CA LEU A 275 24.69 1.46 35.67
C LEU A 275 25.77 0.69 34.90
N VAL A 276 26.78 0.14 35.58
CA VAL A 276 27.78 -0.74 34.96
C VAL A 276 27.15 -2.04 34.45
N ALA A 277 26.27 -2.65 35.25
CA ALA A 277 25.55 -3.85 34.84
C ALA A 277 24.57 -3.57 33.69
N PHE A 278 23.90 -2.41 33.71
CA PHE A 278 23.00 -2.00 32.65
C PHE A 278 23.76 -1.74 31.35
N LYS A 279 24.96 -1.14 31.40
CA LYS A 279 25.83 -0.98 30.23
C LYS A 279 26.24 -2.32 29.61
N ALA A 280 26.49 -3.35 30.42
CA ALA A 280 26.71 -4.70 29.91
C ALA A 280 25.45 -5.27 29.24
N CYS A 281 24.27 -5.07 29.84
CA CYS A 281 22.98 -5.46 29.23
C CYS A 281 22.71 -4.71 27.91
N VAL A 282 23.14 -3.45 27.76
CA VAL A 282 23.06 -2.70 26.50
C VAL A 282 23.91 -3.38 25.42
N GLN A 283 25.09 -3.90 25.76
CA GLN A 283 25.88 -4.69 24.83
C GLN A 283 25.16 -5.99 24.43
N ASP A 284 24.51 -6.68 25.38
CA ASP A 284 23.70 -7.86 25.05
C ASP A 284 22.57 -7.53 24.06
N VAL A 285 21.94 -6.35 24.17
CA VAL A 285 20.94 -5.87 23.21
C VAL A 285 21.54 -5.68 21.81
N ARG A 286 22.77 -5.15 21.71
CA ARG A 286 23.48 -5.03 20.43
C ARG A 286 23.77 -6.39 19.82
N ASP A 287 24.21 -7.33 20.63
CA ASP A 287 24.49 -8.70 20.17
C ASP A 287 23.20 -9.42 19.72
N ALA A 288 22.04 -9.04 20.29
CA ALA A 288 20.73 -9.58 19.88
C ALA A 288 20.27 -9.10 18.49
N VAL A 289 20.84 -8.02 17.95
CA VAL A 289 20.49 -7.46 16.63
C VAL A 289 20.69 -8.49 15.52
N GLU A 290 21.76 -9.28 15.59
CA GLU A 290 22.06 -10.33 14.60
C GLU A 290 21.02 -11.45 14.58
N LEU A 291 20.30 -11.66 15.69
CA LEU A 291 19.29 -12.70 15.82
C LEU A 291 17.95 -12.33 15.17
N MET A 292 17.73 -11.04 14.87
CA MET A 292 16.44 -10.57 14.36
C MET A 292 16.17 -10.98 12.90
N GLY A 293 17.22 -11.11 12.08
CA GLY A 293 17.12 -11.29 10.62
C GLY A 293 17.95 -12.46 10.09
N GLU A 294 18.21 -12.46 8.78
CA GLU A 294 19.12 -13.44 8.17
C GLU A 294 20.57 -13.21 8.67
N PRO A 295 21.38 -14.27 8.83
CA PRO A 295 22.79 -14.12 9.13
C PRO A 295 23.49 -13.26 8.07
N SER A 296 24.40 -12.39 8.49
CA SER A 296 25.21 -11.53 7.62
C SER A 296 26.07 -12.29 6.60
N THR A 297 26.24 -13.60 6.78
CA THR A 297 26.94 -14.52 5.88
C THR A 297 26.09 -15.01 4.71
N THR A 298 24.82 -14.62 4.64
CA THR A 298 23.92 -15.04 3.55
C THR A 298 24.35 -14.35 2.24
N PRO A 299 24.69 -15.09 1.18
CA PRO A 299 25.23 -14.50 -0.05
C PRO A 299 24.17 -13.62 -0.73
N THR A 300 24.56 -12.40 -1.08
CA THR A 300 23.75 -11.49 -1.88
C THR A 300 23.55 -12.10 -3.26
N ARG A 301 22.30 -12.40 -3.61
CA ARG A 301 21.92 -12.89 -4.95
C ARG A 301 21.25 -11.74 -5.68
N THR A 302 21.64 -11.48 -6.92
CA THR A 302 21.03 -10.43 -7.75
C THR A 302 20.29 -11.04 -8.95
N GLY A 303 19.35 -10.28 -9.51
CA GLY A 303 18.61 -10.63 -10.73
C GLY A 303 17.86 -11.97 -10.68
N LEU A 304 17.86 -12.69 -11.81
CA LEU A 304 17.16 -13.96 -11.99
C LEU A 304 17.65 -15.07 -11.04
N ALA A 305 18.93 -15.06 -10.67
CA ALA A 305 19.48 -16.03 -9.73
C ALA A 305 18.88 -15.87 -8.32
N ARG A 306 18.61 -14.62 -7.89
CA ARG A 306 17.85 -14.33 -6.66
C ARG A 306 16.44 -14.90 -6.74
N LEU A 307 15.72 -14.58 -7.83
CA LEU A 307 14.33 -14.99 -8.00
C LEU A 307 14.18 -16.52 -8.02
N VAL A 308 15.01 -17.22 -8.80
CA VAL A 308 14.97 -18.69 -8.89
C VAL A 308 15.33 -19.33 -7.55
N SER A 309 16.36 -18.79 -6.89
CA SER A 309 16.73 -19.19 -5.53
C SER A 309 15.57 -19.03 -4.56
N GLU A 310 14.94 -17.86 -4.53
CA GLU A 310 13.86 -17.53 -3.60
C GLU A 310 12.62 -18.36 -3.88
N LEU A 311 12.26 -18.57 -5.14
CA LEU A 311 11.18 -19.49 -5.50
C LEU A 311 11.46 -20.91 -4.99
N TRP A 312 12.72 -21.37 -5.05
CA TRP A 312 13.09 -22.69 -4.55
C TRP A 312 13.14 -22.76 -3.01
N GLN A 313 13.71 -21.74 -2.36
CA GLN A 313 13.84 -21.62 -0.90
C GLN A 313 12.51 -21.33 -0.21
N SER A 314 11.59 -20.64 -0.87
CA SER A 314 10.24 -20.35 -0.37
C SER A 314 9.41 -21.61 -0.11
N ARG A 315 9.87 -22.78 -0.57
CA ARG A 315 9.26 -24.08 -0.22
C ARG A 315 9.38 -24.39 1.27
N ARG A 316 10.37 -23.82 1.98
CA ARG A 316 10.56 -23.97 3.43
C ARG A 316 10.15 -22.68 4.18
N PRO A 317 9.63 -22.80 5.41
CA PRO A 317 9.39 -21.65 6.26
C PRO A 317 10.70 -20.89 6.50
N PHE A 318 10.58 -19.59 6.66
CA PHE A 318 11.72 -18.70 6.86
C PHE A 318 11.95 -18.54 8.36
N GLU A 319 13.09 -19.03 8.85
CA GLU A 319 13.38 -19.14 10.28
C GLU A 319 14.15 -17.92 10.78
N ILE A 320 13.48 -16.77 10.86
CA ILE A 320 13.98 -15.56 11.52
C ILE A 320 13.06 -15.13 12.66
N VAL A 321 13.58 -14.38 13.63
CA VAL A 321 12.78 -13.88 14.76
C VAL A 321 11.75 -12.86 14.29
N ALA A 322 12.16 -11.92 13.43
CA ALA A 322 11.28 -10.90 12.85
C ALA A 322 10.42 -11.42 11.70
N ASN A 323 9.59 -12.42 11.99
CA ASN A 323 8.68 -13.04 11.03
C ASN A 323 7.25 -12.50 11.13
N LEU A 324 6.35 -13.01 10.26
CA LEU A 324 4.96 -12.58 10.23
C LEU A 324 4.20 -12.82 11.55
N SER A 325 4.56 -13.84 12.34
CA SER A 325 3.97 -14.06 13.67
C SER A 325 4.37 -12.98 14.66
N LEU A 326 5.63 -12.53 14.63
CA LEU A 326 6.06 -11.41 15.47
C LEU A 326 5.39 -10.09 15.06
N MET A 327 5.21 -9.84 13.76
CA MET A 327 4.46 -8.66 13.29
C MET A 327 2.99 -8.66 13.76
N ARG A 328 2.32 -9.82 13.69
CA ARG A 328 0.97 -9.98 14.23
C ARG A 328 0.92 -9.70 15.74
N ALA A 329 1.90 -10.22 16.46
CA ALA A 329 2.01 -10.04 17.90
C ALA A 329 2.33 -8.58 18.27
N ASP A 330 3.13 -7.89 17.46
CA ASP A 330 3.38 -6.44 17.59
C ASP A 330 2.09 -5.66 17.46
N LEU A 331 1.28 -5.93 16.43
CA LEU A 331 -0.02 -5.30 16.26
C LEU A 331 -0.94 -5.54 17.48
N ALA A 332 -0.94 -6.76 18.03
CA ALA A 332 -1.70 -7.09 19.24
C ALA A 332 -1.16 -6.38 20.50
N ALA A 333 0.17 -6.33 20.68
CA ALA A 333 0.81 -5.70 21.83
C ALA A 333 0.65 -4.18 21.83
N ARG A 334 0.82 -3.55 20.66
CA ARG A 334 0.80 -2.10 20.44
C ARG A 334 -0.59 -1.50 20.55
N TYR A 335 -1.56 -2.12 19.88
CA TYR A 335 -2.93 -1.60 19.81
C TYR A 335 -3.90 -2.35 20.72
N ASN A 336 -3.40 -3.15 21.66
CA ASN A 336 -4.20 -4.04 22.49
C ASN A 336 -5.17 -4.90 21.65
N GLY A 337 -4.68 -5.38 20.51
CA GLY A 337 -5.45 -6.10 19.50
C GLY A 337 -5.82 -7.53 19.91
N ARG A 338 -6.91 -8.05 19.35
CA ARG A 338 -7.35 -9.45 19.50
C ARG A 338 -7.54 -10.11 18.15
N GLN A 339 -6.88 -11.25 17.96
CA GLN A 339 -7.06 -12.05 16.76
C GLN A 339 -8.49 -12.62 16.71
N LEU A 340 -9.08 -12.58 15.52
CA LEU A 340 -10.39 -13.14 15.19
C LEU A 340 -10.21 -14.19 14.10
N TRP A 341 -10.96 -15.29 14.25
CA TRP A 341 -11.16 -16.24 13.17
C TRP A 341 -12.62 -16.15 12.71
N VAL A 342 -12.82 -15.82 11.44
CA VAL A 342 -14.15 -15.64 10.86
C VAL A 342 -14.40 -16.70 9.80
N ASP A 343 -15.51 -17.43 9.95
CA ASP A 343 -15.91 -18.44 8.98
C ASP A 343 -16.71 -17.79 7.84
N ALA A 344 -16.19 -17.90 6.62
CA ALA A 344 -16.91 -17.53 5.41
C ALA A 344 -18.00 -18.57 5.07
N PRO A 345 -19.04 -18.20 4.31
CA PRO A 345 -20.13 -19.12 3.95
C PRO A 345 -19.71 -20.39 3.21
N ASP A 346 -18.56 -20.37 2.54
CA ASP A 346 -17.99 -21.52 1.83
C ASP A 346 -17.00 -22.34 2.69
N GLY A 347 -16.93 -22.08 3.99
CA GLY A 347 -16.09 -22.79 4.95
C GLY A 347 -14.64 -22.30 5.00
N HIS A 348 -14.29 -21.24 4.28
CA HIS A 348 -12.98 -20.61 4.40
C HIS A 348 -12.83 -19.94 5.78
N ARG A 349 -11.67 -20.10 6.42
CA ARG A 349 -11.34 -19.44 7.69
C ARG A 349 -10.50 -18.20 7.42
N ILE A 350 -11.09 -17.05 7.67
CA ILE A 350 -10.46 -15.74 7.52
C ILE A 350 -9.72 -15.41 8.82
N ASP A 351 -8.43 -15.10 8.68
CA ASP A 351 -7.60 -14.57 9.77
C ASP A 351 -7.70 -13.05 9.80
N ALA A 352 -8.11 -12.52 10.95
CA ALA A 352 -8.36 -11.10 11.15
C ALA A 352 -7.87 -10.62 12.52
N MET A 353 -7.74 -9.31 12.67
CA MET A 353 -7.38 -8.65 13.92
C MET A 353 -8.39 -7.54 14.22
N PHE A 354 -8.87 -7.50 15.45
CA PHE A 354 -9.68 -6.41 15.99
C PHE A 354 -8.83 -5.53 16.90
N LEU A 355 -8.78 -4.24 16.60
CA LEU A 355 -7.99 -3.23 17.30
C LEU A 355 -8.95 -2.22 17.93
N PRO A 356 -9.07 -2.16 19.27
CA PRO A 356 -9.91 -1.15 19.91
C PRO A 356 -9.36 0.26 19.68
N GLY A 357 -10.25 1.24 19.57
CA GLY A 357 -9.84 2.65 19.60
C GLY A 357 -9.26 3.03 20.97
N HIS A 358 -8.41 4.05 21.03
CA HIS A 358 -7.82 4.53 22.29
C HIS A 358 -8.92 4.83 23.32
N GLY A 359 -8.67 4.41 24.57
CA GLY A 359 -9.65 4.52 25.66
C GLY A 359 -10.79 3.50 25.64
N HIS A 360 -10.91 2.65 24.60
CA HIS A 360 -11.90 1.58 24.55
C HIS A 360 -11.34 0.23 25.00
N SER A 361 -12.20 -0.58 25.62
CA SER A 361 -11.85 -1.95 26.01
C SER A 361 -11.92 -2.91 24.82
N ASN A 362 -11.06 -3.93 24.80
CA ASN A 362 -11.13 -5.06 23.86
C ASN A 362 -12.24 -6.08 24.23
N ALA A 363 -13.30 -5.64 24.91
CA ALA A 363 -14.42 -6.49 25.29
C ALA A 363 -15.37 -6.73 24.11
N SER A 364 -16.12 -7.84 24.16
CA SER A 364 -16.96 -8.35 23.07
C SER A 364 -18.24 -7.55 22.78
N SER A 365 -18.63 -6.60 23.64
CA SER A 365 -19.76 -5.69 23.37
C SER A 365 -19.24 -4.30 23.02
N ASN A 366 -19.06 -4.01 21.73
CA ASN A 366 -18.51 -2.74 21.30
C ASN A 366 -19.57 -1.92 20.55
N ASN A 367 -20.16 -0.94 21.24
CA ASN A 367 -21.06 0.05 20.63
C ASN A 367 -20.27 1.19 19.93
N GLY A 368 -18.94 1.15 19.92
CA GLY A 368 -18.09 2.15 19.31
C GLY A 368 -18.09 2.08 17.77
N ARG A 369 -17.79 3.22 17.14
CA ARG A 369 -17.55 3.33 15.70
C ARG A 369 -16.45 2.34 15.31
N THR A 370 -16.68 1.55 14.28
CA THR A 370 -15.70 0.56 13.80
C THR A 370 -15.50 0.70 12.30
N VAL A 371 -14.25 0.63 11.86
CA VAL A 371 -13.86 0.61 10.45
C VAL A 371 -13.35 -0.79 10.10
N LEU A 372 -13.95 -1.42 9.08
CA LEU A 372 -13.37 -2.58 8.41
C LEU A 372 -12.42 -2.09 7.30
N LEU A 373 -11.12 -2.28 7.50
CA LEU A 373 -10.09 -1.97 6.52
C LEU A 373 -9.91 -3.15 5.55
N CYS A 374 -10.12 -2.88 4.26
CA CYS A 374 -9.85 -3.79 3.17
C CYS A 374 -8.48 -3.46 2.58
N ASN A 375 -7.53 -4.36 2.80
CA ASN A 375 -6.10 -4.11 2.54
C ASN A 375 -5.78 -3.78 1.06
N PRO A 376 -4.74 -2.98 0.82
CA PRO A 376 -4.21 -2.71 -0.52
C PRO A 376 -3.49 -3.93 -1.12
N ASN A 377 -2.89 -3.73 -2.30
CA ASN A 377 -2.08 -4.77 -2.92
C ASN A 377 -0.86 -5.10 -2.04
N CYS A 378 -0.42 -6.36 -2.01
CA CYS A 378 0.57 -6.87 -1.05
C CYS A 378 0.22 -6.66 0.45
N GLY A 379 -0.97 -6.15 0.79
CA GLY A 379 -1.32 -5.79 2.16
C GLY A 379 -1.61 -7.01 3.03
N LEU A 380 -0.57 -7.55 3.67
CA LEU A 380 -0.69 -8.44 4.81
C LEU A 380 -1.11 -7.61 6.01
N TYR A 381 -2.20 -7.97 6.70
CA TYR A 381 -2.67 -7.14 7.82
C TYR A 381 -1.62 -7.02 8.92
N GLU A 382 -0.74 -8.03 9.05
CA GLU A 382 0.37 -8.02 10.01
C GLU A 382 1.33 -6.85 9.78
N PHE A 383 1.51 -6.41 8.54
CA PHE A 383 2.44 -5.36 8.16
C PHE A 383 1.76 -4.00 7.90
N HIS A 384 0.42 -3.95 7.93
CA HIS A 384 -0.35 -2.79 7.49
C HIS A 384 -0.01 -1.50 8.24
N HIS A 385 0.20 -1.55 9.56
CA HIS A 385 0.49 -0.35 10.34
C HIS A 385 1.90 0.22 10.13
N PHE A 386 2.77 -0.52 9.44
CA PHE A 386 4.07 -0.04 8.98
C PHE A 386 4.01 0.54 7.57
N GLN A 387 2.99 0.18 6.79
CA GLN A 387 2.81 0.65 5.42
C GLN A 387 1.92 1.90 5.33
N SER A 388 1.02 2.06 6.29
CA SER A 388 -0.01 3.09 6.25
C SER A 388 -0.44 3.55 7.63
N ASP A 389 -0.71 4.85 7.74
CA ASP A 389 -1.15 5.51 8.97
C ASP A 389 -2.62 5.27 9.31
N TRP A 390 -3.35 4.43 8.56
CA TRP A 390 -4.79 4.26 8.80
C TRP A 390 -5.13 3.68 10.17
N ILE A 391 -4.38 2.67 10.62
CA ILE A 391 -4.59 2.06 11.94
C ILE A 391 -4.36 3.11 13.06
N PRO A 392 -3.21 3.80 13.14
CA PRO A 392 -3.01 4.82 14.15
C PRO A 392 -4.00 5.98 14.01
N PHE A 393 -4.31 6.44 12.80
CA PHE A 393 -5.30 7.49 12.57
C PHE A 393 -6.65 7.16 13.21
N TYR A 394 -7.26 6.03 12.88
CA TYR A 394 -8.57 5.67 13.41
C TYR A 394 -8.53 5.38 14.91
N THR A 395 -7.53 4.61 15.37
CA THR A 395 -7.44 4.25 16.78
C THR A 395 -7.19 5.47 17.67
N ASN A 396 -6.36 6.43 17.26
CA ASN A 396 -6.13 7.69 18.01
C ASN A 396 -7.41 8.53 18.13
N HIS A 397 -8.32 8.41 17.15
CA HIS A 397 -9.64 9.04 17.17
C HIS A 397 -10.72 8.21 17.89
N GLY A 398 -10.33 7.19 18.66
CA GLY A 398 -11.25 6.35 19.41
C GLY A 398 -12.12 5.44 18.53
N ILE A 399 -11.77 5.25 17.26
CA ILE A 399 -12.48 4.37 16.33
C ILE A 399 -11.81 3.00 16.33
N ASN A 400 -12.61 1.94 16.47
CA ASN A 400 -12.10 0.58 16.40
C ASN A 400 -11.74 0.24 14.95
N VAL A 401 -10.72 -0.59 14.77
CA VAL A 401 -10.28 -1.03 13.45
C VAL A 401 -10.32 -2.54 13.37
N CYS A 402 -10.91 -3.07 12.30
CA CYS A 402 -10.80 -4.48 11.97
C CYS A 402 -10.07 -4.63 10.64
N VAL A 403 -9.00 -5.43 10.63
CA VAL A 403 -8.20 -5.77 9.44
C VAL A 403 -8.21 -7.27 9.24
N PHE A 404 -8.09 -7.74 8.00
CA PHE A 404 -8.13 -9.17 7.67
C PHE A 404 -7.26 -9.49 6.46
N ASN A 405 -6.82 -10.74 6.35
CA ASN A 405 -6.04 -11.21 5.20
C ASN A 405 -6.94 -11.79 4.11
N TYR A 406 -6.64 -11.47 2.85
CA TYR A 406 -7.27 -12.15 1.70
C TYR A 406 -6.84 -13.62 1.62
N ARG A 407 -7.56 -14.42 0.83
CA ARG A 407 -7.21 -15.84 0.64
C ARG A 407 -5.79 -15.97 0.06
N GLY A 408 -5.03 -16.91 0.61
CA GLY A 408 -3.62 -17.13 0.24
C GLY A 408 -2.64 -16.18 0.92
N TYR A 409 -3.10 -15.17 1.66
CA TYR A 409 -2.25 -14.23 2.40
C TYR A 409 -2.09 -14.69 3.84
N GLY A 410 -0.88 -14.56 4.39
CA GLY A 410 -0.58 -14.90 5.77
C GLY A 410 -1.05 -16.32 6.14
N ARG A 411 -1.96 -16.43 7.11
CA ARG A 411 -2.53 -17.72 7.54
C ARG A 411 -3.74 -18.18 6.73
N CYS A 412 -4.33 -17.31 5.91
CA CYS A 412 -5.50 -17.63 5.09
C CYS A 412 -5.09 -18.58 3.94
N GLN A 413 -5.75 -19.74 3.86
CA GLN A 413 -5.51 -20.73 2.80
C GLN A 413 -6.20 -20.37 1.47
N GLY A 414 -5.86 -21.07 0.40
CA GLY A 414 -6.52 -20.92 -0.91
C GLY A 414 -5.90 -19.85 -1.79
N TYR A 415 -6.67 -19.35 -2.76
CA TYR A 415 -6.21 -18.35 -3.73
C TYR A 415 -7.15 -17.14 -3.78
N PRO A 416 -6.60 -15.93 -3.91
CA PRO A 416 -7.39 -14.71 -3.95
C PRO A 416 -8.10 -14.55 -5.29
N SER A 417 -9.26 -13.90 -5.26
CA SER A 417 -9.95 -13.42 -6.47
C SER A 417 -10.93 -12.32 -6.07
N PRO A 418 -11.35 -11.43 -6.99
CA PRO A 418 -12.33 -10.40 -6.64
C PRO A 418 -13.62 -10.97 -6.02
N HIS A 419 -14.13 -12.09 -6.56
CA HIS A 419 -15.31 -12.75 -6.00
C HIS A 419 -15.07 -13.31 -4.59
N ALA A 420 -13.96 -14.01 -4.37
CA ALA A 420 -13.62 -14.58 -3.08
C ALA A 420 -13.45 -13.48 -2.01
N ASN A 421 -12.73 -12.41 -2.35
CA ASN A 421 -12.50 -11.30 -1.43
C ASN A 421 -13.80 -10.56 -1.09
N ASN A 422 -14.72 -10.42 -2.05
CA ASN A 422 -16.06 -9.87 -1.79
C ASN A 422 -16.88 -10.76 -0.83
N VAL A 423 -16.83 -12.08 -1.00
CA VAL A 423 -17.49 -13.03 -0.08
C VAL A 423 -16.89 -12.92 1.32
N ASP A 424 -15.57 -12.83 1.42
CA ASP A 424 -14.86 -12.72 2.70
C ASP A 424 -15.18 -11.38 3.39
N GLY A 425 -15.21 -10.26 2.64
CA GLY A 425 -15.64 -8.96 3.16
C GLY A 425 -17.07 -8.97 3.72
N MET A 426 -18.01 -9.62 3.04
CA MET A 426 -19.38 -9.80 3.54
C MET A 426 -19.43 -10.66 4.81
N ALA A 427 -18.59 -11.69 4.90
CA ALA A 427 -18.46 -12.52 6.10
C ALA A 427 -17.92 -11.72 7.29
N MET A 428 -16.92 -10.86 7.06
CA MET A 428 -16.37 -9.94 8.06
C MET A 428 -17.43 -8.98 8.60
N VAL A 429 -18.20 -8.33 7.72
CA VAL A 429 -19.29 -7.44 8.16
C VAL A 429 -20.32 -8.18 9.00
N ARG A 430 -20.76 -9.36 8.54
CA ARG A 430 -21.70 -10.18 9.30
C ARG A 430 -21.15 -10.56 10.67
N HIS A 431 -19.86 -10.91 10.76
CA HIS A 431 -19.23 -11.22 12.04
C HIS A 431 -19.20 -10.00 12.97
N LEU A 432 -18.80 -8.82 12.45
CA LEU A 432 -18.75 -7.59 13.24
C LEU A 432 -20.14 -7.19 13.76
N GLN A 433 -21.16 -7.19 12.90
CA GLN A 433 -22.51 -6.80 13.29
C GLN A 433 -23.19 -7.82 14.20
N VAL A 434 -23.14 -9.11 13.85
CA VAL A 434 -23.92 -10.15 14.55
C VAL A 434 -23.19 -10.71 15.77
N VAL A 435 -21.87 -10.93 15.67
CA VAL A 435 -21.09 -11.58 16.73
C VAL A 435 -20.45 -10.55 17.66
N GLN A 436 -19.88 -9.47 17.13
CA GLN A 436 -19.26 -8.40 17.94
C GLN A 436 -20.25 -7.29 18.34
N GLY A 437 -21.48 -7.29 17.81
CA GLY A 437 -22.51 -6.31 18.15
C GLY A 437 -22.23 -4.90 17.65
N VAL A 438 -21.36 -4.74 16.64
CA VAL A 438 -21.01 -3.43 16.07
C VAL A 438 -22.22 -2.84 15.36
N THR A 439 -22.66 -1.67 15.82
CA THR A 439 -23.83 -0.97 15.27
C THR A 439 -23.48 0.15 14.30
N ARG A 440 -22.31 0.77 14.47
CA ARG A 440 -21.80 1.83 13.60
C ARG A 440 -20.58 1.32 12.83
N LEU A 441 -20.80 0.92 11.58
CA LEU A 441 -19.77 0.29 10.75
C LEU A 441 -19.48 1.13 9.50
N ALA A 442 -18.19 1.40 9.30
CA ALA A 442 -17.63 1.94 8.08
C ALA A 442 -16.77 0.88 7.39
N VAL A 443 -16.63 1.01 6.07
CA VAL A 443 -15.70 0.20 5.27
C VAL A 443 -14.74 1.13 4.56
N HIS A 444 -13.46 0.83 4.66
CA HIS A 444 -12.41 1.60 4.02
C HIS A 444 -11.56 0.66 3.17
N GLY A 445 -11.50 0.90 1.87
CA GLY A 445 -10.66 0.15 0.95
C GLY A 445 -9.61 1.01 0.30
N GLU A 446 -8.36 0.59 0.42
CA GLU A 446 -7.21 1.21 -0.22
C GLU A 446 -6.84 0.44 -1.49
N SER A 447 -6.58 1.13 -2.61
CA SER A 447 -6.15 0.51 -3.86
C SER A 447 -7.07 -0.65 -4.28
N ILE A 448 -6.54 -1.88 -4.43
CA ILE A 448 -7.34 -3.08 -4.74
C ILE A 448 -8.42 -3.40 -3.70
N GLY A 449 -8.22 -3.01 -2.43
CA GLY A 449 -9.20 -3.16 -1.36
C GLY A 449 -10.47 -2.36 -1.58
N GLY A 450 -10.42 -1.29 -2.40
CA GLY A 450 -11.60 -0.55 -2.82
C GLY A 450 -12.63 -1.40 -3.59
N MET A 451 -12.21 -2.48 -4.26
CA MET A 451 -13.16 -3.44 -4.86
C MET A 451 -14.03 -4.12 -3.80
N VAL A 452 -13.41 -4.52 -2.69
CA VAL A 452 -14.10 -5.21 -1.59
C VAL A 452 -14.96 -4.19 -0.84
N ALA A 453 -14.41 -3.03 -0.51
CA ALA A 453 -15.12 -2.00 0.24
C ALA A 453 -16.37 -1.49 -0.50
N THR A 454 -16.27 -1.18 -1.80
CA THR A 454 -17.42 -0.74 -2.60
C THR A 454 -18.48 -1.84 -2.72
N TYR A 455 -18.08 -3.10 -2.93
CA TYR A 455 -19.00 -4.23 -2.97
C TYR A 455 -19.75 -4.39 -1.65
N VAL A 456 -19.02 -4.36 -0.52
CA VAL A 456 -19.61 -4.47 0.81
C VAL A 456 -20.55 -3.30 1.09
N ALA A 457 -20.16 -2.07 0.79
CA ALA A 457 -20.99 -0.88 0.98
C ALA A 457 -22.33 -0.94 0.21
N LYS A 458 -22.34 -1.59 -0.96
CA LYS A 458 -23.56 -1.82 -1.73
C LYS A 458 -24.44 -2.95 -1.17
N HIS A 459 -23.82 -4.05 -0.75
CA HIS A 459 -24.52 -5.31 -0.52
C HIS A 459 -24.81 -5.61 0.95
N ALA A 460 -24.04 -5.05 1.89
CA ALA A 460 -24.30 -5.19 3.31
C ALA A 460 -25.33 -4.18 3.81
N ALA A 461 -26.10 -4.58 4.82
CA ALA A 461 -27.00 -3.67 5.52
C ALA A 461 -26.21 -2.79 6.49
N ASP A 462 -26.75 -1.60 6.76
CA ASP A 462 -26.32 -0.72 7.85
C ASP A 462 -24.83 -0.34 7.82
N ILE A 463 -24.24 -0.23 6.62
CA ILE A 463 -22.97 0.46 6.41
C ILE A 463 -23.28 1.96 6.42
N GLU A 464 -22.66 2.70 7.32
CA GLU A 464 -22.89 4.15 7.44
C GLU A 464 -21.93 4.96 6.56
N LEU A 465 -20.71 4.46 6.32
CA LEU A 465 -19.67 5.17 5.58
C LEU A 465 -18.81 4.22 4.72
N LEU A 466 -18.54 4.63 3.49
CA LEU A 466 -17.54 4.07 2.60
C LEU A 466 -16.41 5.07 2.39
N VAL A 467 -15.17 4.65 2.62
CA VAL A 467 -13.96 5.36 2.22
C VAL A 467 -13.29 4.59 1.09
N ALA A 468 -13.14 5.24 -0.06
CA ALA A 468 -12.46 4.70 -1.22
C ALA A 468 -11.14 5.46 -1.42
N ASP A 469 -10.04 4.90 -0.94
CA ASP A 469 -8.70 5.51 -0.99
C ASP A 469 -7.91 4.99 -2.19
N ARG A 470 -7.52 5.92 -3.09
CA ARG A 470 -6.65 5.68 -4.27
C ARG A 470 -7.00 4.40 -5.04
N THR A 471 -8.30 4.18 -5.22
CA THR A 471 -8.84 2.99 -5.90
C THR A 471 -9.29 3.30 -7.33
N PHE A 472 -9.60 2.24 -8.08
CA PHE A 472 -9.88 2.29 -9.50
C PHE A 472 -11.36 2.03 -9.83
N ALA A 473 -11.78 2.45 -11.02
CA ALA A 473 -13.10 2.19 -11.55
C ALA A 473 -13.34 0.70 -11.84
N ASN A 474 -12.34 0.03 -12.43
CA ASN A 474 -12.30 -1.41 -12.65
C ASN A 474 -10.88 -1.89 -12.98
N LEU A 475 -10.62 -3.19 -12.76
CA LEU A 475 -9.28 -3.77 -12.95
C LEU A 475 -8.80 -3.80 -14.41
N PRO A 476 -9.66 -4.06 -15.42
CA PRO A 476 -9.29 -3.93 -16.83
C PRO A 476 -8.78 -2.55 -17.22
N ALA A 477 -9.38 -1.48 -16.69
CA ALA A 477 -8.97 -0.10 -16.92
C ALA A 477 -7.57 0.20 -16.35
N VAL A 478 -7.22 -0.38 -15.21
CA VAL A 478 -5.85 -0.29 -14.64
C VAL A 478 -4.88 -1.05 -15.54
N ALA A 479 -5.17 -2.31 -15.88
CA ALA A 479 -4.30 -3.13 -16.74
C ALA A 479 -4.02 -2.47 -18.10
N GLN A 480 -5.04 -1.83 -18.68
CA GLN A 480 -4.92 -1.12 -19.95
C GLN A 480 -3.85 0.00 -19.92
N ARG A 481 -3.74 0.69 -18.79
CA ARG A 481 -2.88 1.88 -18.65
C ARG A 481 -1.53 1.55 -18.04
N LEU A 482 -1.49 0.62 -17.09
CA LEU A 482 -0.26 0.20 -16.43
C LEU A 482 0.58 -0.77 -17.26
N VAL A 483 -0.07 -1.62 -18.08
CA VAL A 483 0.63 -2.67 -18.86
C VAL A 483 0.66 -2.34 -20.35
N ALA A 484 -0.52 -2.32 -20.99
CA ALA A 484 -0.66 -2.03 -22.41
C ALA A 484 -2.13 -1.89 -22.80
N SER A 485 -2.41 -1.17 -23.89
CA SER A 485 -3.79 -0.91 -24.37
C SER A 485 -4.64 -2.19 -24.61
N TRP A 486 -4.01 -3.31 -24.94
CA TRP A 486 -4.69 -4.61 -25.14
C TRP A 486 -4.91 -5.40 -23.84
N ALA A 487 -4.19 -5.07 -22.77
CA ALA A 487 -4.13 -5.87 -21.55
C ALA A 487 -5.49 -5.94 -20.82
N GLY A 488 -6.27 -4.86 -20.82
CA GLY A 488 -7.62 -4.86 -20.22
C GLY A 488 -8.57 -5.86 -20.90
N LYS A 489 -8.55 -5.95 -22.23
CA LYS A 489 -9.35 -6.92 -23.00
C LYS A 489 -8.87 -8.35 -22.76
N ALA A 490 -7.55 -8.56 -22.72
CA ALA A 490 -6.97 -9.87 -22.41
C ALA A 490 -7.35 -10.33 -21.00
N LEU A 491 -7.20 -9.45 -19.99
CA LEU A 491 -7.57 -9.72 -18.60
C LEU A 491 -9.05 -10.14 -18.51
N THR A 492 -9.94 -9.36 -19.11
CA THR A 492 -11.38 -9.66 -19.14
C THR A 492 -11.67 -11.02 -19.78
N CYS A 493 -11.00 -11.33 -20.89
CA CYS A 493 -11.19 -12.59 -21.61
C CYS A 493 -10.73 -13.80 -20.78
N VAL A 494 -9.54 -13.72 -20.17
CA VAL A 494 -8.91 -14.85 -19.47
C VAL A 494 -9.49 -15.04 -18.06
N THR A 495 -9.71 -13.99 -17.29
CA THR A 495 -10.16 -14.11 -15.89
C THR A 495 -11.68 -14.10 -15.74
N ARG A 496 -12.38 -13.31 -16.57
CA ARG A 496 -13.81 -13.00 -16.42
C ARG A 496 -14.16 -12.41 -15.05
N TRP A 497 -13.21 -11.73 -14.41
CA TRP A 497 -13.45 -11.05 -13.16
C TRP A 497 -14.43 -9.89 -13.32
N GLN A 498 -15.36 -9.77 -12.37
CA GLN A 498 -16.29 -8.65 -12.28
C GLN A 498 -15.77 -7.67 -11.24
N THR A 499 -15.44 -6.45 -11.68
CA THR A 499 -14.76 -5.42 -10.86
C THR A 499 -15.33 -4.02 -11.11
N ASP A 500 -16.64 -3.91 -11.37
CA ASP A 500 -17.30 -2.61 -11.60
C ASP A 500 -17.54 -1.88 -10.26
N ASN A 501 -16.48 -1.20 -9.80
CA ASN A 501 -16.50 -0.46 -8.55
C ASN A 501 -17.37 0.80 -8.64
N VAL A 502 -17.50 1.38 -9.83
CA VAL A 502 -18.33 2.57 -10.06
C VAL A 502 -19.80 2.24 -9.82
N ALA A 503 -20.31 1.13 -10.38
CA ALA A 503 -21.68 0.70 -10.11
C ALA A 503 -21.89 0.39 -8.62
N ASN A 504 -20.91 -0.27 -7.99
CA ASN A 504 -20.98 -0.56 -6.56
C ASN A 504 -21.03 0.71 -5.69
N TYR A 505 -20.20 1.69 -6.00
CA TYR A 505 -20.14 2.96 -5.30
C TYR A 505 -21.42 3.80 -5.46
N LEU A 506 -21.95 3.90 -6.69
CA LEU A 506 -23.16 4.66 -6.98
C LEU A 506 -24.40 4.06 -6.32
N ASP A 507 -24.50 2.72 -6.30
CA ASP A 507 -25.62 2.01 -5.67
C ASP A 507 -25.52 1.95 -4.13
N ALA A 508 -24.35 2.24 -3.55
CA ALA A 508 -24.17 2.29 -2.10
C ALA A 508 -24.92 3.47 -1.49
N ARG A 509 -25.72 3.17 -0.46
CA ARG A 509 -26.62 4.13 0.22
C ARG A 509 -25.99 4.87 1.39
N CYS A 510 -24.78 4.49 1.76
CA CYS A 510 -24.03 5.08 2.86
C CYS A 510 -23.44 6.45 2.49
N HIS A 511 -22.92 7.17 3.48
CA HIS A 511 -22.02 8.29 3.20
C HIS A 511 -20.76 7.78 2.48
N LYS A 512 -20.17 8.62 1.63
CA LYS A 512 -19.06 8.22 0.76
C LYS A 512 -17.99 9.28 0.74
N VAL A 513 -16.75 8.88 0.97
CA VAL A 513 -15.55 9.68 0.75
C VAL A 513 -14.69 8.97 -0.28
N ILE A 514 -14.20 9.71 -1.27
CA ILE A 514 -13.23 9.23 -2.24
C ILE A 514 -11.96 10.06 -2.12
N CYS A 515 -10.81 9.40 -1.96
CA CYS A 515 -9.50 10.04 -1.92
C CYS A 515 -8.76 9.67 -3.21
N CYS A 516 -8.26 10.66 -3.94
CA CYS A 516 -7.69 10.44 -5.27
C CYS A 516 -6.54 11.40 -5.54
N ASP A 517 -5.40 10.86 -5.96
CA ASP A 517 -4.31 11.64 -6.54
C ASP A 517 -4.36 11.55 -8.07
N PRO A 518 -4.51 12.66 -8.80
CA PRO A 518 -4.46 12.62 -10.27
C PRO A 518 -3.09 12.23 -10.86
N CYS A 519 -2.03 12.27 -10.06
CA CYS A 519 -0.67 11.86 -10.43
C CYS A 519 -0.24 10.54 -9.80
N ASP A 520 -1.19 9.73 -9.34
CA ASP A 520 -0.95 8.36 -8.89
C ASP A 520 -0.26 7.53 -9.99
N GLU A 521 0.87 6.93 -9.64
CA GLU A 521 1.75 6.19 -10.53
C GLU A 521 1.25 4.77 -10.84
N ILE A 522 0.31 4.25 -10.04
CA ILE A 522 -0.24 2.88 -10.17
C ILE A 522 -1.65 2.94 -10.75
N VAL A 523 -2.51 3.79 -10.20
CA VAL A 523 -3.89 4.01 -10.60
C VAL A 523 -4.00 5.38 -11.26
N SER A 524 -3.63 5.44 -12.54
CA SER A 524 -3.77 6.67 -13.34
C SER A 524 -5.15 7.33 -13.19
N ASP A 525 -5.21 8.67 -13.24
CA ASP A 525 -6.45 9.44 -13.02
C ASP A 525 -7.63 8.91 -13.85
N ALA A 526 -7.42 8.65 -15.15
CA ALA A 526 -8.46 8.15 -16.05
C ALA A 526 -8.95 6.72 -15.74
N SER A 527 -8.21 5.95 -14.94
CA SER A 527 -8.62 4.64 -14.40
C SER A 527 -9.18 4.72 -12.98
N SER A 528 -9.03 5.85 -12.30
CA SER A 528 -9.47 6.04 -10.92
C SER A 528 -10.97 5.88 -10.77
N LEU A 529 -11.43 5.54 -9.56
CA LEU A 529 -12.85 5.49 -9.26
C LEU A 529 -13.51 6.87 -9.44
N LYS A 530 -12.80 7.97 -9.11
CA LYS A 530 -13.24 9.37 -9.29
C LYS A 530 -13.62 9.64 -10.74
N ALA A 531 -12.70 9.33 -11.65
CA ALA A 531 -12.89 9.50 -13.09
C ALA A 531 -13.99 8.57 -13.62
N GLY A 532 -14.00 7.31 -13.22
CA GLY A 532 -15.01 6.35 -13.66
C GLY A 532 -16.44 6.75 -13.31
N ILE A 533 -16.65 7.30 -12.10
CA ILE A 533 -17.93 7.87 -11.67
C ILE A 533 -18.29 9.06 -12.56
N ALA A 534 -17.35 10.00 -12.72
CA ALA A 534 -17.58 11.21 -13.48
C ALA A 534 -17.96 10.93 -14.94
N LEU A 535 -17.19 10.07 -15.61
CA LEU A 535 -17.43 9.66 -17.00
C LEU A 535 -18.78 8.94 -17.15
N ARG A 536 -19.17 8.10 -16.18
CA ARG A 536 -20.45 7.39 -16.23
C ARG A 536 -21.65 8.34 -16.13
N LEU A 537 -21.55 9.35 -15.26
CA LEU A 537 -22.63 10.31 -15.05
C LEU A 537 -22.74 11.30 -16.22
N GLU A 538 -21.61 11.80 -16.74
CA GLU A 538 -21.61 12.83 -17.78
C GLU A 538 -21.75 12.30 -19.20
N LEU A 539 -21.04 11.22 -19.53
CA LEU A 539 -20.92 10.72 -20.90
C LEU A 539 -21.74 9.44 -21.13
N GLY A 540 -22.46 8.96 -20.11
CA GLY A 540 -23.22 7.71 -20.18
C GLY A 540 -22.34 6.48 -20.37
N ASP A 541 -21.06 6.59 -20.01
CA ASP A 541 -20.01 5.61 -20.29
C ASP A 541 -20.23 4.33 -19.45
N MET A 542 -21.12 3.48 -19.96
CA MET A 542 -21.43 2.15 -19.43
C MET A 542 -20.84 1.03 -20.29
N LYS A 543 -20.34 1.32 -21.50
CA LYS A 543 -19.79 0.31 -22.39
C LYS A 543 -18.75 0.86 -23.38
N LEU A 544 -17.49 0.49 -23.18
CA LEU A 544 -16.68 0.04 -24.30
C LEU A 544 -17.34 -1.23 -24.85
N ASP A 545 -18.29 -1.06 -25.78
CA ASP A 545 -19.03 -2.15 -26.39
C ASP A 545 -18.09 -3.06 -27.20
N ALA A 546 -17.63 -4.13 -26.56
CA ALA A 546 -17.37 -5.37 -27.24
C ALA A 546 -18.73 -6.02 -27.58
N ARG A 547 -19.32 -5.66 -28.72
CA ARG A 547 -20.07 -6.54 -29.65
C ARG A 547 -20.88 -5.71 -30.66
N GLY A 548 -20.46 -5.78 -31.92
CA GLY A 548 -21.43 -6.16 -32.94
C GLY A 548 -21.65 -7.66 -32.80
N HIS A 549 -22.84 -8.12 -32.41
CA HIS A 549 -23.43 -9.40 -32.82
C HIS A 549 -24.95 -9.35 -32.59
N THR A 550 -25.66 -9.56 -33.69
CA THR A 550 -27.09 -9.46 -33.92
C THR A 550 -27.86 -10.69 -33.43
N SER A 551 -29.00 -10.45 -32.75
CA SER A 551 -30.21 -11.30 -32.67
C SER A 551 -30.05 -12.71 -32.05
N CYS A 552 -31.03 -13.38 -31.46
CA CYS A 552 -32.47 -13.20 -31.30
C CYS A 552 -32.95 -14.18 -30.21
N LEU A 553 -34.18 -13.95 -29.72
CA LEU A 553 -35.07 -14.81 -28.91
C LEU A 553 -35.24 -14.43 -27.43
N ALA A 554 -36.46 -13.96 -27.15
CA ALA A 554 -37.09 -13.70 -25.85
C ALA A 554 -38.47 -14.43 -25.84
N PRO A 555 -39.33 -14.33 -24.79
CA PRO A 555 -39.21 -14.75 -23.38
C PRO A 555 -40.46 -15.63 -23.00
N PRO A 556 -40.96 -15.83 -21.73
CA PRO A 556 -41.39 -14.78 -20.78
C PRO A 556 -41.15 -15.07 -19.28
N CYS A 557 -40.82 -14.02 -18.49
CA CYS A 557 -41.50 -13.82 -17.21
C CYS A 557 -41.44 -12.34 -16.81
N ARG A 558 -42.62 -11.77 -16.54
CA ARG A 558 -42.87 -10.36 -16.23
C ARG A 558 -42.60 -10.11 -14.74
N SER A 559 -41.58 -9.31 -14.42
CA SER A 559 -41.59 -8.31 -13.34
C SER A 559 -40.17 -7.74 -13.18
N LEU A 560 -40.07 -6.40 -13.29
CA LEU A 560 -38.91 -5.51 -13.04
C LEU A 560 -38.58 -4.65 -14.27
N GLN A 561 -39.48 -3.72 -14.56
CA GLN A 561 -39.10 -2.44 -15.15
C GLN A 561 -39.06 -1.42 -14.00
N ALA A 562 -38.01 -1.49 -13.19
CA ALA A 562 -37.51 -0.29 -12.51
C ALA A 562 -36.48 0.29 -13.48
N ARG A 563 -36.88 1.34 -14.19
CA ARG A 563 -35.95 2.15 -15.00
C ARG A 563 -34.93 2.75 -14.02
N HIS A 564 -33.66 2.54 -14.28
CA HIS A 564 -32.59 3.33 -13.68
C HIS A 564 -32.70 4.75 -14.25
N ASP A 565 -33.33 5.66 -13.51
CA ASP A 565 -33.31 7.11 -13.76
C ASP A 565 -32.00 7.73 -13.19
N SER A 566 -30.85 7.11 -13.43
CA SER A 566 -29.54 7.62 -12.97
C SER A 566 -29.05 8.84 -13.77
N THR A 567 -29.75 9.19 -14.86
CA THR A 567 -29.46 10.35 -15.71
C THR A 567 -30.19 11.63 -15.28
N ALA A 568 -31.04 11.58 -14.24
CA ALA A 568 -31.78 12.75 -13.76
C ALA A 568 -30.91 13.80 -13.03
N LEU A 569 -29.61 13.52 -12.84
CA LEU A 569 -28.65 14.38 -12.14
C LEU A 569 -28.01 15.44 -13.05
N VAL A 570 -28.16 15.31 -14.36
CA VAL A 570 -27.37 16.08 -15.34
C VAL A 570 -28.27 17.04 -16.09
N SER A 571 -27.81 18.29 -16.20
CA SER A 571 -28.31 19.39 -17.05
C SER A 571 -29.08 18.93 -18.30
N SER A 572 -30.03 19.75 -18.76
CA SER A 572 -30.82 19.50 -19.97
C SER A 572 -30.00 19.25 -21.25
N ASN A 573 -28.70 19.57 -21.25
CA ASN A 573 -27.72 19.14 -22.24
C ASN A 573 -26.49 18.52 -21.53
N PRO A 574 -26.31 17.18 -21.54
CA PRO A 574 -25.10 16.55 -20.99
C PRO A 574 -23.87 16.89 -21.83
N LEU A 575 -22.69 16.79 -21.21
CA LEU A 575 -21.42 16.82 -21.93
C LEU A 575 -21.46 15.74 -23.02
N ASN A 576 -21.11 16.08 -24.26
CA ASN A 576 -21.09 15.12 -25.35
C ASN A 576 -19.65 14.93 -25.86
N GLU A 577 -19.34 13.74 -26.37
CA GLU A 577 -17.99 13.38 -26.81
C GLU A 577 -17.46 14.31 -27.91
N SER A 578 -18.31 14.71 -28.86
CA SER A 578 -17.90 15.60 -29.95
C SER A 578 -17.45 16.99 -29.46
N SER A 579 -18.14 17.55 -28.46
CA SER A 579 -17.80 18.86 -27.90
C SER A 579 -16.51 18.78 -27.07
N VAL A 580 -16.23 17.65 -26.42
CA VAL A 580 -14.96 17.42 -25.73
C VAL A 580 -13.82 17.30 -26.72
N GLU A 581 -14.02 16.56 -27.81
CA GLU A 581 -13.02 16.42 -28.88
C GLU A 581 -12.72 17.76 -29.55
N GLU A 582 -13.76 18.53 -29.89
CA GLU A 582 -13.62 19.87 -30.47
C GLU A 582 -12.86 20.83 -29.52
N PHE A 583 -13.21 20.82 -28.23
CA PHE A 583 -12.51 21.60 -27.21
C PHE A 583 -11.04 21.19 -27.06
N ALA A 584 -10.75 19.89 -26.99
CA ALA A 584 -9.38 19.38 -26.85
C ALA A 584 -8.51 19.78 -28.07
N LEU A 585 -9.07 19.69 -29.27
CA LEU A 585 -8.38 20.10 -30.50
C LEU A 585 -8.15 21.62 -30.57
N ALA A 586 -9.13 22.43 -30.17
CA ALA A 586 -8.98 23.88 -30.07
C ALA A 586 -7.91 24.26 -29.03
N LEU A 587 -7.91 23.57 -27.89
CA LEU A 587 -6.95 23.77 -26.81
C LEU A 587 -5.52 23.43 -27.28
N GLU A 588 -5.33 22.32 -27.99
CA GLU A 588 -4.03 21.92 -28.56
C GLU A 588 -3.52 22.94 -29.58
N ARG A 589 -4.39 23.42 -30.50
CA ARG A 589 -4.03 24.44 -31.49
C ARG A 589 -3.64 25.77 -30.83
N ILE A 590 -4.38 26.20 -29.80
CA ILE A 590 -4.05 27.42 -29.04
C ILE A 590 -2.75 27.25 -28.26
N ALA A 591 -2.50 26.08 -27.65
CA ALA A 591 -1.23 25.79 -26.99
C ALA A 591 -0.05 25.88 -27.96
N GLN A 592 -0.21 25.34 -29.17
CA GLN A 592 0.80 25.43 -30.23
C GLN A 592 1.05 26.89 -30.64
N ARG A 593 -0.01 27.65 -30.91
CA ARG A 593 0.10 29.09 -31.27
C ARG A 593 0.76 29.90 -30.16
N ALA A 594 0.42 29.65 -28.90
CA ALA A 594 1.05 30.29 -27.76
C ALA A 594 2.55 29.97 -27.67
N ARG A 595 2.94 28.70 -27.91
CA ARG A 595 4.36 28.30 -27.96
C ARG A 595 5.12 29.01 -29.08
N GLU A 596 4.51 29.14 -30.26
CA GLU A 596 5.09 29.85 -31.40
C GLU A 596 5.22 31.36 -31.10
N ALA A 597 4.22 31.97 -30.46
CA ALA A 597 4.23 33.38 -30.08
C ALA A 597 5.31 33.70 -29.04
N MET A 598 5.58 32.79 -28.09
CA MET A 598 6.64 32.92 -27.08
C MET A 598 8.06 32.73 -27.63
N SER A 599 8.21 32.23 -28.86
CA SER A 599 9.54 32.05 -29.48
C SER A 599 10.23 33.40 -29.75
N PRO A 600 11.53 33.55 -29.42
CA PRO A 600 12.26 34.80 -29.62
C PRO A 600 12.41 35.22 -31.09
N SER A 601 12.11 34.33 -32.04
CA SER A 601 12.13 34.60 -33.49
C SER A 601 10.76 34.99 -34.07
N SER A 602 9.70 35.05 -33.26
CA SER A 602 8.34 35.32 -33.73
C SER A 602 8.17 36.79 -34.17
N ARG A 603 7.71 37.01 -35.41
CA ARG A 603 7.26 38.32 -35.93
C ARG A 603 5.74 38.39 -35.93
N SER A 604 5.10 37.98 -34.84
CA SER A 604 3.65 38.00 -34.72
C SER A 604 3.13 39.39 -34.34
N ASP A 605 1.91 39.69 -34.76
CA ASP A 605 1.19 40.92 -34.41
C ASP A 605 0.99 41.04 -32.88
N SER A 606 0.73 42.25 -32.38
CA SER A 606 0.48 42.49 -30.94
C SER A 606 -0.70 41.66 -30.44
N ASP A 607 -1.72 41.48 -31.27
CA ASP A 607 -2.93 40.72 -30.94
C ASP A 607 -2.62 39.22 -30.88
N GLU A 608 -1.83 38.68 -31.82
CA GLU A 608 -1.46 37.26 -31.79
C GLU A 608 -0.56 36.91 -30.58
N LYS A 609 0.17 37.88 -30.01
CA LYS A 609 0.87 37.66 -28.73
C LYS A 609 -0.07 37.46 -27.54
N ARG A 610 -1.30 37.99 -27.61
CA ARG A 610 -2.34 37.78 -26.59
C ARG A 610 -2.88 36.36 -26.56
N ILE A 611 -2.58 35.52 -27.56
CA ILE A 611 -2.94 34.09 -27.53
C ILE A 611 -2.27 33.36 -26.35
N VAL A 612 -1.11 33.86 -25.88
CA VAL A 612 -0.44 33.38 -24.67
C VAL A 612 -1.29 33.63 -23.43
N ASP A 613 -1.98 34.78 -23.37
CA ASP A 613 -2.87 35.14 -22.27
C ASP A 613 -4.13 34.24 -22.29
N VAL A 614 -4.68 33.95 -23.49
CA VAL A 614 -5.81 33.01 -23.67
C VAL A 614 -5.44 31.60 -23.19
N TRP A 615 -4.32 31.07 -23.67
CA TRP A 615 -3.81 29.77 -23.23
C TRP A 615 -3.60 29.74 -21.71
N SER A 616 -2.93 30.76 -21.17
CA SER A 616 -2.61 30.83 -19.74
C SER A 616 -3.86 30.88 -18.89
N ALA A 617 -4.90 31.62 -19.29
CA ALA A 617 -6.18 31.68 -18.58
C ALA A 617 -6.87 30.30 -18.54
N VAL A 618 -7.00 29.64 -19.69
CA VAL A 618 -7.72 28.36 -19.79
C VAL A 618 -6.93 27.22 -19.14
N ALA A 619 -5.62 27.13 -19.39
CA ALA A 619 -4.77 26.08 -18.83
C ALA A 619 -4.65 26.19 -17.29
N SER A 620 -4.79 27.39 -16.73
CA SER A 620 -4.72 27.61 -15.28
C SER A 620 -6.01 27.26 -14.53
N VAL A 621 -7.10 26.91 -15.21
CA VAL A 621 -8.37 26.58 -14.53
C VAL A 621 -8.17 25.41 -13.57
N ASP A 622 -8.52 25.59 -12.29
CA ASP A 622 -8.58 24.53 -11.28
C ASP A 622 -9.77 23.60 -11.59
N GLY A 623 -9.50 22.30 -11.72
CA GLY A 623 -10.53 21.29 -11.92
C GLY A 623 -11.35 20.97 -10.66
N HIS A 624 -10.95 21.51 -9.50
CA HIS A 624 -11.47 21.12 -8.20
C HIS A 624 -11.38 19.59 -7.94
N CYS A 625 -10.50 18.91 -8.68
CA CYS A 625 -10.34 17.47 -8.70
C CYS A 625 -8.87 17.05 -8.57
N GLY A 626 -8.03 17.93 -8.01
CA GLY A 626 -6.61 17.70 -7.69
C GLY A 626 -5.61 18.13 -8.76
N GLN A 627 -6.06 18.62 -9.92
CA GLN A 627 -5.16 19.14 -10.96
C GLN A 627 -5.84 20.22 -11.81
N SER A 628 -5.04 21.13 -12.38
CA SER A 628 -5.50 22.12 -13.37
C SER A 628 -5.61 21.51 -14.76
N LEU A 629 -6.29 22.23 -15.67
CA LEU A 629 -6.41 21.81 -17.07
C LEU A 629 -5.05 21.71 -17.77
N PHE A 630 -4.04 22.49 -17.36
CA PHE A 630 -2.68 22.41 -17.89
C PHE A 630 -2.12 20.98 -17.79
N TYR A 631 -2.18 20.36 -16.62
CA TYR A 631 -1.69 18.99 -16.42
C TYR A 631 -2.52 17.96 -17.16
N ALA A 632 -3.85 18.11 -17.12
CA ALA A 632 -4.74 17.24 -17.87
C ALA A 632 -4.49 17.31 -19.38
N SER A 633 -4.17 18.49 -19.92
CA SER A 633 -3.92 18.68 -21.36
C SER A 633 -2.67 17.93 -21.85
N GLY A 634 -1.68 17.71 -20.98
CA GLY A 634 -0.46 16.95 -21.32
C GLY A 634 -0.71 15.48 -21.66
N GLY A 635 -1.82 14.89 -21.19
CA GLY A 635 -2.23 13.52 -21.51
C GLY A 635 -3.14 13.37 -22.73
N GLY A 636 -3.46 14.48 -23.41
CA GLY A 636 -4.32 14.50 -24.59
C GLY A 636 -5.82 14.38 -24.30
N LEU A 637 -6.57 13.89 -25.29
CA LEU A 637 -8.05 13.88 -25.28
C LEU A 637 -8.64 13.12 -24.08
N GLU A 638 -8.08 11.96 -23.71
CA GLU A 638 -8.64 11.11 -22.66
C GLU A 638 -8.57 11.75 -21.27
N THR A 639 -7.47 12.44 -20.97
CA THR A 639 -7.26 13.13 -19.69
C THR A 639 -8.03 14.45 -19.64
N ILE A 640 -8.14 15.19 -20.76
CA ILE A 640 -9.04 16.35 -20.86
C ILE A 640 -10.50 15.92 -20.62
N ARG A 641 -10.94 14.83 -21.27
CA ARG A 641 -12.27 14.25 -21.08
C ARG A 641 -12.53 13.89 -19.62
N THR A 642 -11.57 13.24 -18.98
CA THR A 642 -11.64 12.86 -17.56
C THR A 642 -11.69 14.07 -16.64
N TRP A 643 -10.88 15.10 -16.92
CA TRP A 643 -10.81 16.33 -16.15
C TRP A 643 -12.12 17.11 -16.23
N MET A 644 -12.67 17.30 -17.44
CA MET A 644 -13.93 18.02 -17.64
C MET A 644 -15.10 17.32 -16.95
N ALA A 645 -15.22 15.99 -17.12
CA ALA A 645 -16.25 15.23 -16.42
C ALA A 645 -16.08 15.32 -14.89
N SER A 646 -14.84 15.23 -14.39
CA SER A 646 -14.55 15.32 -12.96
C SER A 646 -14.89 16.71 -12.40
N LEU A 647 -14.59 17.78 -13.11
CA LEU A 647 -14.94 19.15 -12.73
C LEU A 647 -16.46 19.31 -12.61
N LEU A 648 -17.23 18.81 -13.58
CA LEU A 648 -18.69 18.92 -13.56
C LEU A 648 -19.33 18.12 -12.42
N VAL A 649 -18.78 16.95 -12.08
CA VAL A 649 -19.33 16.07 -11.05
C VAL A 649 -18.88 16.47 -9.65
N TRP A 650 -17.59 16.68 -9.44
CA TRP A 650 -17.01 16.91 -8.11
C TRP A 650 -16.85 18.40 -7.77
N GLY A 651 -16.64 19.23 -8.80
CA GLY A 651 -16.30 20.64 -8.66
C GLY A 651 -17.28 21.46 -7.81
N PRO A 652 -18.61 21.38 -8.01
CA PRO A 652 -19.56 22.15 -7.20
C PRO A 652 -19.45 21.86 -5.70
N SER A 653 -19.40 20.58 -5.32
CA SER A 653 -19.32 20.16 -3.92
C SER A 653 -17.97 20.53 -3.28
N ARG A 654 -16.89 20.45 -4.05
CA ARG A 654 -15.53 20.77 -3.57
C ARG A 654 -15.33 22.28 -3.46
N ALA A 655 -15.79 23.07 -4.43
CA ALA A 655 -15.75 24.52 -4.37
C ALA A 655 -16.48 25.06 -3.13
N GLN A 656 -17.67 24.52 -2.84
CA GLN A 656 -18.41 24.85 -1.62
C GLN A 656 -17.62 24.46 -0.36
N SER A 657 -17.12 23.21 -0.30
CA SER A 657 -16.34 22.74 0.85
C SER A 657 -15.10 23.58 1.13
N GLN A 658 -14.40 24.06 0.10
CA GLN A 658 -13.23 24.93 0.28
C GLN A 658 -13.60 26.33 0.76
N ALA A 659 -14.75 26.85 0.33
CA ALA A 659 -15.25 28.14 0.82
C ALA A 659 -15.60 28.06 2.31
N ASP A 660 -16.21 26.95 2.72
CA ASP A 660 -16.60 26.69 4.11
C ASP A 660 -15.39 26.33 5.00
N HIS A 661 -14.42 25.61 4.44
CA HIS A 661 -13.23 25.08 5.11
C HIS A 661 -11.95 25.34 4.31
N PRO A 662 -11.39 26.56 4.34
CA PRO A 662 -10.20 26.93 3.56
C PRO A 662 -8.96 26.08 3.83
N GLU A 663 -8.85 25.52 5.04
CA GLU A 663 -7.79 24.59 5.45
C GLU A 663 -7.77 23.29 4.64
N THR A 664 -8.88 22.93 3.99
CA THR A 664 -9.01 21.73 3.15
C THR A 664 -8.56 21.97 1.70
N ALA A 665 -8.10 23.19 1.38
CA ALA A 665 -7.51 23.46 0.08
C ALA A 665 -6.24 22.60 -0.11
N PRO A 666 -6.10 21.90 -1.25
CA PRO A 666 -4.93 21.05 -1.47
C PRO A 666 -3.67 21.90 -1.48
N GLU A 667 -2.58 21.31 -1.02
CA GLU A 667 -1.26 21.91 -1.20
C GLU A 667 -0.93 22.03 -2.68
N ARG A 668 -0.24 23.10 -3.04
CA ARG A 668 0.36 23.20 -4.37
C ARG A 668 1.53 22.22 -4.42
N ARG A 669 1.66 21.43 -5.48
CA ARG A 669 2.81 20.55 -5.63
C ARG A 669 4.05 21.40 -5.84
N ARG A 670 5.20 20.95 -5.31
CA ARG A 670 6.46 21.72 -5.38
C ARG A 670 6.83 22.11 -6.81
N ASP A 671 6.55 21.22 -7.76
CA ASP A 671 6.88 21.39 -9.18
C ASP A 671 5.73 21.97 -10.02
N ASP A 672 4.72 22.58 -9.37
CA ASP A 672 3.61 23.14 -10.11
C ASP A 672 4.03 24.42 -10.87
N PHE A 673 4.12 24.35 -12.20
CA PHE A 673 4.47 25.48 -13.07
C PHE A 673 3.35 26.51 -13.20
N VAL A 674 2.11 26.09 -13.00
CA VAL A 674 0.92 26.92 -13.23
C VAL A 674 0.22 27.21 -11.91
N THR A 675 -0.11 28.47 -11.68
CA THR A 675 -0.92 28.88 -10.51
C THR A 675 -2.39 28.67 -10.85
N PRO A 676 -3.13 27.81 -10.12
CA PRO A 676 -4.53 27.57 -10.41
C PRO A 676 -5.39 28.82 -10.21
N ILE A 677 -6.37 29.03 -11.10
CA ILE A 677 -7.38 30.08 -11.01
C ILE A 677 -8.77 29.47 -11.08
N SER A 678 -9.77 30.17 -10.54
CA SER A 678 -11.17 29.70 -10.64
C SER A 678 -11.70 29.84 -12.06
N LEU A 679 -12.75 29.09 -12.37
CA LEU A 679 -13.44 29.17 -13.65
C LEU A 679 -14.00 30.59 -13.92
N ASP A 680 -14.52 31.26 -12.89
CA ASP A 680 -15.00 32.65 -12.98
C ASP A 680 -13.87 33.63 -13.31
N GLN A 681 -12.69 33.43 -12.73
CA GLN A 681 -11.51 34.25 -13.02
C GLN A 681 -11.04 34.04 -14.46
N ALA A 682 -11.01 32.79 -14.93
CA ALA A 682 -10.64 32.48 -16.31
C ALA A 682 -11.62 33.10 -17.31
N HIS A 683 -12.93 33.00 -17.06
CA HIS A 683 -13.96 33.63 -17.89
C HIS A 683 -13.79 35.16 -17.94
N ALA A 684 -13.61 35.81 -16.80
CA ALA A 684 -13.41 37.26 -16.75
C ALA A 684 -12.15 37.72 -17.50
N VAL A 685 -11.07 36.95 -17.43
CA VAL A 685 -9.84 37.22 -18.19
C VAL A 685 -10.08 37.06 -19.69
N LEU A 686 -10.78 36.00 -20.10
CA LEU A 686 -11.11 35.77 -21.52
C LEU A 686 -12.00 36.87 -22.10
N CYS A 687 -13.06 37.29 -21.41
CA CYS A 687 -13.90 38.41 -21.85
C CYS A 687 -13.10 39.69 -22.04
N LYS A 688 -12.20 40.00 -21.09
CA LYS A 688 -11.33 41.17 -21.20
C LYS A 688 -10.39 41.08 -22.40
N ILE A 689 -9.85 39.89 -22.70
CA ILE A 689 -9.00 39.68 -23.88
C ILE A 689 -9.81 39.87 -25.17
N LEU A 690 -11.06 39.39 -25.23
CA LEU A 690 -11.94 39.61 -26.37
C LEU A 690 -12.26 41.09 -26.60
N ASP A 691 -12.49 41.85 -25.53
CA ASP A 691 -12.69 43.31 -25.59
C ASP A 691 -11.44 44.05 -26.10
N ASP A 692 -10.26 43.64 -25.64
CA ASP A 692 -8.98 44.22 -26.03
C ASP A 692 -8.58 43.84 -27.48
N CYS A 693 -9.00 42.66 -27.97
CA CYS A 693 -8.64 42.09 -29.27
C CYS A 693 -9.88 41.62 -30.07
N PRO A 694 -10.55 42.52 -30.82
CA PRO A 694 -11.76 42.19 -31.56
C PRO A 694 -11.61 41.07 -32.59
N SER A 695 -10.40 40.87 -33.13
CA SER A 695 -10.07 39.82 -34.10
C SER A 695 -10.33 38.40 -33.57
N PHE A 696 -10.24 38.19 -32.26
CA PHE A 696 -10.51 36.90 -31.62
C PHE A 696 -11.99 36.50 -31.60
N HIS A 697 -12.91 37.43 -31.90
CA HIS A 697 -14.33 37.08 -32.09
C HIS A 697 -14.56 36.25 -33.36
N GLU A 698 -13.65 36.33 -34.35
CA GLU A 698 -13.72 35.55 -35.59
C GLU A 698 -12.83 34.29 -35.54
N ASP A 699 -12.06 34.11 -34.46
CA ASP A 699 -11.18 32.97 -34.26
C ASP A 699 -11.96 31.77 -33.71
N ALA A 700 -12.09 30.72 -34.54
CA ALA A 700 -12.85 29.52 -34.20
C ALA A 700 -12.32 28.81 -32.95
N ASP A 701 -11.01 28.79 -32.72
CA ASP A 701 -10.43 28.10 -31.57
C ASP A 701 -10.68 28.89 -30.28
N VAL A 702 -10.48 30.21 -30.32
CA VAL A 702 -10.69 31.08 -29.14
C VAL A 702 -12.17 31.07 -28.75
N THR A 703 -13.07 31.23 -29.72
CA THR A 703 -14.52 31.18 -29.48
C THR A 703 -14.97 29.82 -28.93
N THR A 704 -14.38 28.71 -29.40
CA THR A 704 -14.63 27.37 -28.84
C THR A 704 -14.22 27.26 -27.38
N LEU A 705 -13.02 27.75 -27.01
CA LEU A 705 -12.58 27.72 -25.61
C LEU A 705 -13.48 28.56 -24.70
N VAL A 706 -13.85 29.77 -25.14
CA VAL A 706 -14.74 30.67 -24.38
C VAL A 706 -16.11 30.03 -24.18
N ALA A 707 -16.72 29.50 -25.24
CA ALA A 707 -18.02 28.82 -25.17
C ALA A 707 -17.98 27.61 -24.23
N MET A 708 -16.86 26.86 -24.20
CA MET A 708 -16.72 25.73 -23.28
C MET A 708 -16.54 26.18 -21.83
N VAL A 709 -15.77 27.24 -21.57
CA VAL A 709 -15.63 27.81 -20.21
C VAL A 709 -16.98 28.29 -19.68
N GLU A 710 -17.76 28.98 -20.52
CA GLU A 710 -19.13 29.42 -20.21
C GLU A 710 -20.04 28.22 -19.90
N TYR A 711 -20.02 27.20 -20.76
CA TYR A 711 -20.80 25.98 -20.54
C TYR A 711 -20.45 25.30 -19.22
N LEU A 712 -19.16 25.17 -18.89
CA LEU A 712 -18.70 24.56 -17.63
C LEU A 712 -19.19 25.38 -16.43
N GLN A 713 -19.14 26.71 -16.52
CA GLN A 713 -19.55 27.62 -15.45
C GLN A 713 -21.05 27.53 -15.20
N GLU A 714 -21.86 27.63 -16.25
CA GLU A 714 -23.31 27.47 -16.18
C GLU A 714 -23.69 26.09 -15.63
N SER A 715 -23.03 25.03 -16.10
CA SER A 715 -23.28 23.66 -15.66
C SER A 715 -22.95 23.45 -14.18
N MET A 716 -21.84 24.00 -13.69
CA MET A 716 -21.47 23.94 -12.28
C MET A 716 -22.45 24.72 -11.40
N ALA A 717 -22.85 25.93 -11.81
CA ALA A 717 -23.80 26.76 -11.08
C ALA A 717 -25.18 26.10 -10.99
N LEU A 718 -25.66 25.50 -12.09
CA LEU A 718 -26.92 24.76 -12.11
C LEU A 718 -26.89 23.57 -11.15
N ARG A 719 -25.79 22.81 -11.09
CA ARG A 719 -25.67 21.67 -10.17
C ARG A 719 -25.66 22.09 -8.71
N LEU A 720 -24.98 23.17 -8.39
CA LEU A 720 -24.98 23.73 -7.04
C LEU A 720 -26.42 24.07 -6.61
N ALA A 721 -27.20 24.67 -7.51
CA ALA A 721 -28.60 25.01 -7.27
C ALA A 721 -29.57 23.80 -7.24
N GLN A 722 -29.22 22.70 -7.92
CA GLN A 722 -30.06 21.49 -8.05
C GLN A 722 -29.83 20.43 -6.97
N THR A 723 -28.95 20.68 -5.99
CA THR A 723 -28.60 19.74 -4.90
C THR A 723 -29.83 19.32 -4.08
N THR A 724 -30.58 18.36 -4.62
CA THR A 724 -31.66 17.66 -3.95
C THR A 724 -31.02 16.52 -3.15
N PRO A 725 -31.41 16.31 -1.88
CA PRO A 725 -30.78 15.34 -0.99
C PRO A 725 -30.93 13.86 -1.43
N SER A 726 -31.67 13.57 -2.51
CA SER A 726 -32.00 12.21 -2.90
C SER A 726 -30.84 11.42 -3.49
N HIS A 727 -29.80 12.04 -4.08
CA HIS A 727 -28.66 11.33 -4.70
C HIS A 727 -27.31 11.99 -4.32
N ASP A 728 -26.82 11.74 -3.11
CA ASP A 728 -25.48 12.14 -2.68
C ASP A 728 -24.41 11.26 -3.36
N ILE A 729 -23.63 11.87 -4.24
CA ILE A 729 -22.50 11.24 -4.92
C ILE A 729 -21.28 11.07 -3.99
N GLY A 730 -21.27 11.69 -2.80
CA GLY A 730 -20.16 11.63 -1.85
C GLY A 730 -19.29 12.89 -1.81
N ARG A 731 -18.12 12.79 -1.20
CA ARG A 731 -17.13 13.87 -1.07
C ARG A 731 -15.77 13.42 -1.62
N LEU A 732 -15.09 14.31 -2.33
CA LEU A 732 -13.77 14.08 -2.92
C LEU A 732 -12.68 14.78 -2.11
N VAL A 733 -11.68 14.00 -1.68
CA VAL A 733 -10.41 14.49 -1.13
C VAL A 733 -9.34 14.37 -2.23
N PRO A 734 -8.96 15.45 -2.91
CA PRO A 734 -7.82 15.43 -3.83
C PRO A 734 -6.52 15.27 -3.04
N LEU A 735 -5.61 14.44 -3.55
CA LEU A 735 -4.32 14.12 -2.95
C LEU A 735 -3.16 14.51 -3.88
N ASN A 736 -1.97 14.58 -3.29
CA ASN A 736 -0.66 14.85 -3.89
C ASN A 736 0.43 13.88 -3.41
N CYS A 737 0.09 12.92 -2.55
CA CYS A 737 1.04 12.00 -1.93
C CYS A 737 1.48 10.83 -2.85
N GLY A 738 0.81 10.61 -3.98
CA GLY A 738 1.00 9.42 -4.82
C GLY A 738 0.38 8.15 -4.22
N HIS A 739 0.66 6.99 -4.82
CA HIS A 739 -0.02 5.74 -4.45
C HIS A 739 0.43 5.17 -3.11
N ASN A 740 1.73 5.22 -2.82
CA ASN A 740 2.36 4.45 -1.74
C ASN A 740 2.80 5.28 -0.54
N ALA A 741 2.57 6.61 -0.56
CA ALA A 741 2.92 7.48 0.56
C ALA A 741 1.73 7.71 1.50
N ASN A 742 2.05 8.09 2.74
CA ASN A 742 1.05 8.57 3.68
C ASN A 742 0.50 9.93 3.27
N PHE A 743 -0.74 10.20 3.67
CA PHE A 743 -1.34 11.52 3.49
C PHE A 743 -0.56 12.56 4.27
N SER A 744 -0.39 13.75 3.69
CA SER A 744 0.11 14.92 4.40
C SER A 744 -0.86 15.33 5.52
N ASP A 745 -0.41 16.13 6.48
CA ASP A 745 -1.26 16.60 7.58
C ASP A 745 -2.48 17.37 7.07
N ARG A 746 -2.34 18.14 5.98
CA ARG A 746 -3.47 18.84 5.34
C ARG A 746 -4.44 17.89 4.65
N GLU A 747 -3.94 16.85 3.98
CA GLU A 747 -4.79 15.82 3.37
C GLU A 747 -5.56 15.04 4.43
N LYS A 748 -4.91 14.68 5.55
CA LYS A 748 -5.55 14.07 6.72
C LYS A 748 -6.60 14.99 7.33
N GLN A 749 -6.32 16.29 7.44
CA GLN A 749 -7.27 17.27 7.92
C GLN A 749 -8.49 17.40 6.99
N ALA A 750 -8.29 17.47 5.67
CA ALA A 750 -9.38 17.50 4.69
C ALA A 750 -10.25 16.24 4.77
N PHE A 751 -9.62 15.08 4.88
CA PHE A 751 -10.31 13.81 5.10
C PHE A 751 -11.13 13.82 6.39
N ALA A 752 -10.53 14.24 7.51
CA ALA A 752 -11.19 14.33 8.81
C ALA A 752 -12.37 15.32 8.82
N THR A 753 -12.28 16.46 8.13
CA THR A 753 -13.39 17.42 7.98
C THR A 753 -14.63 16.76 7.36
N HIS A 754 -14.46 15.91 6.35
CA HIS A 754 -15.58 15.17 5.79
C HIS A 754 -16.14 14.12 6.76
N LEU A 755 -15.29 13.42 7.52
CA LEU A 755 -15.75 12.48 8.54
C LEU A 755 -16.57 13.19 9.64
N ILE A 756 -16.17 14.39 10.06
CA ILE A 756 -16.93 15.22 11.00
C ILE A 756 -18.30 15.59 10.41
N SER A 757 -18.33 16.00 9.13
CA SER A 757 -19.60 16.35 8.46
C SER A 757 -20.59 15.19 8.39
N PHE A 758 -20.09 13.95 8.44
CA PHE A 758 -20.89 12.72 8.49
C PHE A 758 -21.11 12.16 9.90
N ASN A 759 -20.73 12.89 10.96
CA ASN A 759 -20.81 12.46 12.36
C ASN A 759 -20.06 11.13 12.65
N TRP A 760 -18.96 10.93 11.91
CA TRP A 760 -18.05 9.79 12.02
C TRP A 760 -16.78 10.09 12.80
N LEU A 761 -16.46 11.36 12.97
CA LEU A 761 -15.38 11.88 13.81
C LEU A 761 -15.95 13.01 14.68
N ASP A 762 -15.44 13.18 15.89
CA ASP A 762 -15.91 14.23 16.80
C ASP A 762 -15.12 15.53 16.53
N ALA A 763 -15.79 16.68 16.45
CA ALA A 763 -15.14 17.93 16.01
C ALA A 763 -13.96 18.39 16.91
N ASP A 764 -14.01 18.04 18.19
CA ASP A 764 -12.98 18.39 19.18
C ASP A 764 -11.66 17.65 18.99
N THR A 765 -11.59 16.65 18.08
CA THR A 765 -10.39 15.85 17.85
C THR A 765 -9.40 16.50 16.89
N LEU A 766 -9.80 17.46 16.06
CA LEU A 766 -8.88 18.14 15.12
C LEU A 766 -7.89 19.11 15.80
N THR A 767 -8.12 19.43 17.07
CA THR A 767 -7.29 20.38 17.85
C THR A 767 -6.27 19.72 18.77
N LYS A 768 -6.22 18.38 18.81
CA LYS A 768 -5.26 17.58 19.59
C LYS A 768 -4.35 16.83 18.64
#